data_AF-A0A7C7Q7P6-F1
#
_entry.id   AF-A0A7C7Q7P6-F1
#
_cell.length_a   1.000
_cell.length_b   1.000
_cell.length_c   1.000
_cell.angle_alpha   90.00
_cell.angle_beta   90.00
_cell.angle_gamma   90.00
#
_symmetry.space_group_name_H-M   'P 1'
#
loop_
_entity.id
_entity.type
_entity.pdbx_description
1 polymer ?
#
loop_
_entity_poly.entity_id
_entity_poly.type
_entity_poly.pdbx_seq_one_letter_code
_entity_poly.pdbx_strand_id
1 'polypeptide(L)'
;MHSPRSLANLTCHKGFLKPTKLYNDIVSVYNMGRAYNAGVSRSQKTTQPSLLEVSAMEHANRGFIVLLAIVLFNFCYAQGGKAQEETKSLLSFETSADLNRCTGSAIRKLVGEHATDGRRSLLIDLSEATPTFAIQAGEKPFDFRGWDKLKLDIYREGHPISIHLRVHDRKGNRYVSWYYLVRTGYNVVEYSIWGMSSAIDISQIDKLAFYTPKRSGKLYIDNVRLTKGRDDDSWLLPKIKPKPLLNVRGNLIRNGDFEFGLQYWGSWGQWDGGAYIFGCGMGEDAYSGTASAAIICQRRGRGGIFTSPSARFQLKPGEYRFSFFAKGSDKGVRMFWQFEGQGREGAGLSYAIRENYGSKRFDVPTRWTKYEYRVKVVRDVGPLAIYFYSVGGGILFIDAVSLVREGEVTEAVATPRQPMKPSKVEIRGTVTYVNGKPFFPIGFYNAEPESLRGTGFNFICRDPGPGMPGLEFLDHCYANGIMVSINMEGIMRAHLPWQAPELIEPFKNHPAVFGWYVCDEPDHPRWTVPPPEMRLATSLLHRTDPNHPTWTVVMPWADSNIYQYADTVDIIATDMYPIADYNRQLIRVAHATDVLRRAVKWERPVWMVTEATSKATPQEEYAMTYLAVTHGANGIIYWNFNSARRNPKIWNTMVRISLELKRLTPALTSPTSKRD
;
A
#
# COMPACT_ATOMS: atom_id res chain seq x y z
N MET A 1 -7.41 13.37 -17.34
CA MET A 1 -7.03 12.71 -18.61
C MET A 1 -5.62 12.18 -18.41
N HIS A 2 -5.45 10.87 -18.22
CA HIS A 2 -4.21 10.12 -18.49
C HIS A 2 -4.54 8.63 -18.28
N SER A 3 -4.49 7.83 -19.35
CA SER A 3 -4.30 6.38 -19.25
C SER A 3 -2.81 6.10 -19.46
N PRO A 4 -2.16 5.15 -18.76
CA PRO A 4 -0.85 4.69 -19.16
C PRO A 4 -1.00 3.66 -20.28
N ARG A 5 -0.71 4.07 -21.53
CA ARG A 5 -0.36 3.13 -22.60
C ARG A 5 1.11 2.73 -22.45
N SER A 6 1.39 1.43 -22.35
CA SER A 6 2.40 0.77 -23.19
C SER A 6 2.33 -0.74 -22.98
N LEU A 7 1.86 -1.44 -24.01
CA LEU A 7 1.83 -2.89 -24.17
C LEU A 7 3.24 -3.49 -24.13
N ALA A 8 3.39 -4.62 -23.43
CA ALA A 8 4.40 -5.63 -23.72
C ALA A 8 3.66 -6.84 -24.30
N ASN A 9 3.81 -7.07 -25.61
CA ASN A 9 3.29 -8.24 -26.30
C ASN A 9 4.05 -9.49 -25.85
N LEU A 10 3.34 -10.44 -25.23
CA LEU A 10 3.79 -11.82 -25.08
C LEU A 10 2.67 -12.72 -25.63
N THR A 11 2.88 -13.19 -26.84
CA THR A 11 2.07 -14.20 -27.51
C THR A 11 2.22 -15.55 -26.80
N CYS A 12 1.12 -16.10 -26.30
CA CYS A 12 1.06 -17.47 -25.77
C CYS A 12 0.25 -18.35 -26.73
N HIS A 13 0.87 -19.43 -27.21
CA HIS A 13 0.29 -20.40 -28.14
C HIS A 13 -0.81 -21.25 -27.48
N LYS A 14 -1.89 -21.47 -28.23
CA LYS A 14 -3.05 -22.29 -27.89
C LYS A 14 -2.69 -23.78 -27.86
N GLY A 15 -3.14 -24.48 -26.81
CA GLY A 15 -3.27 -25.94 -26.77
C GLY A 15 -4.53 -26.31 -26.00
N PHE A 16 -5.60 -26.65 -26.73
CA PHE A 16 -6.87 -27.13 -26.18
C PHE A 16 -6.78 -28.62 -25.83
N LEU A 17 -7.27 -29.02 -24.65
CA LEU A 17 -7.73 -30.38 -24.40
C LEU A 17 -9.11 -30.31 -23.72
N LYS A 18 -10.07 -31.06 -24.28
CA LYS A 18 -11.46 -31.18 -23.83
C LYS A 18 -11.57 -32.14 -22.62
N PRO A 19 -12.57 -31.96 -21.74
CA PRO A 19 -12.72 -32.74 -20.51
C PRO A 19 -13.46 -34.07 -20.75
N THR A 20 -13.08 -35.10 -20.00
CA THR A 20 -13.85 -36.35 -19.85
C THR A 20 -14.26 -36.54 -18.38
N LYS A 21 -15.50 -37.02 -18.22
CA LYS A 21 -16.25 -37.29 -16.99
C LYS A 21 -15.52 -38.24 -16.04
N LEU A 22 -15.70 -38.04 -14.74
CA LEU A 22 -16.22 -39.10 -13.88
C LEU A 22 -17.01 -38.50 -12.71
N TYR A 23 -18.09 -39.20 -12.36
CA TYR A 23 -19.20 -38.83 -11.49
C TYR A 23 -19.31 -39.95 -10.43
N ASN A 24 -19.71 -39.56 -9.21
CA ASN A 24 -20.15 -40.37 -8.05
C ASN A 24 -19.12 -40.92 -7.04
N ASP A 25 -19.65 -40.98 -5.81
CA ASP A 25 -19.18 -41.55 -4.54
C ASP A 25 -18.44 -40.54 -3.62
N ILE A 26 -18.89 -40.15 -2.41
CA ILE A 26 -19.77 -40.77 -1.40
C ILE A 26 -20.40 -39.69 -0.49
N VAL A 27 -21.67 -39.88 -0.13
CA VAL A 27 -22.42 -39.20 0.94
C VAL A 27 -22.37 -40.06 2.21
N SER A 28 -22.44 -39.39 3.37
CA SER A 28 -22.78 -39.89 4.72
C SER A 28 -21.62 -40.27 5.66
N VAL A 29 -21.29 -39.33 6.57
CA VAL A 29 -21.38 -39.59 8.03
C VAL A 29 -22.06 -38.39 8.70
N TYR A 30 -23.05 -38.72 9.52
CA TYR A 30 -24.00 -37.87 10.24
C TYR A 30 -23.44 -37.34 11.58
N ASN A 31 -23.83 -36.10 11.94
CA ASN A 31 -24.16 -35.55 13.26
C ASN A 31 -23.52 -36.11 14.56
N MET A 32 -22.82 -35.23 15.29
CA MET A 32 -22.82 -35.01 16.77
C MET A 32 -21.79 -33.88 17.03
N GLY A 33 -21.95 -32.87 17.89
CA GLY A 33 -22.89 -32.63 18.97
C GLY A 33 -23.04 -31.13 19.26
N ARG A 34 -24.18 -30.78 19.85
CA ARG A 34 -24.53 -29.48 20.41
C ARG A 34 -24.16 -29.41 21.90
N ALA A 35 -24.04 -28.16 22.36
CA ALA A 35 -24.19 -27.65 23.72
C ALA A 35 -22.94 -27.67 24.62
N TYR A 36 -22.50 -26.48 25.02
CA TYR A 36 -22.40 -26.13 26.45
C TYR A 36 -22.56 -24.61 26.66
N ASN A 37 -23.26 -24.28 27.75
CA ASN A 37 -23.77 -22.99 28.26
C ASN A 37 -22.72 -21.86 28.31
N ALA A 38 -23.03 -20.58 28.04
CA ALA A 38 -23.97 -19.65 28.68
C ALA A 38 -23.63 -19.28 30.14
N GLY A 39 -23.34 -17.97 30.34
CA GLY A 39 -23.53 -17.25 31.59
C GLY A 39 -22.27 -16.87 32.35
N VAL A 40 -21.98 -15.57 32.46
CA VAL A 40 -22.02 -14.80 33.73
C VAL A 40 -21.98 -13.30 33.38
N SER A 41 -22.94 -12.59 33.96
CA SER A 41 -23.18 -11.15 33.88
C SER A 41 -22.89 -10.47 35.22
N ARG A 42 -22.79 -9.13 35.18
CA ARG A 42 -22.87 -8.12 36.27
C ARG A 42 -21.59 -7.88 37.07
N SER A 43 -21.32 -6.71 37.65
CA SER A 43 -21.70 -5.29 37.53
C SER A 43 -21.14 -4.61 38.79
N GLN A 44 -20.54 -3.42 38.72
CA GLN A 44 -20.50 -2.37 39.80
C GLN A 44 -19.65 -1.19 39.27
N LYS A 45 -20.17 0.02 39.00
CA LYS A 45 -20.54 1.14 39.91
C LYS A 45 -19.37 1.63 40.78
N THR A 46 -18.63 2.67 40.35
CA THR A 46 -18.76 4.13 40.62
C THR A 46 -18.08 4.60 41.90
N THR A 47 -17.08 5.49 41.76
CA THR A 47 -16.85 6.68 42.61
C THR A 47 -15.87 7.65 41.92
N GLN A 48 -16.30 8.89 41.73
CA GLN A 48 -15.47 10.08 41.42
C GLN A 48 -14.93 10.69 42.71
N PRO A 49 -13.84 11.48 42.63
CA PRO A 49 -13.88 12.82 43.22
C PRO A 49 -13.40 13.93 42.28
N SER A 50 -13.70 15.14 42.72
CA SER A 50 -13.75 16.45 42.07
C SER A 50 -12.43 17.21 41.92
N LEU A 51 -12.36 17.99 40.82
CA LEU A 51 -11.77 19.32 40.58
C LEU A 51 -10.73 19.88 41.58
N LEU A 52 -9.48 20.04 41.11
CA LEU A 52 -8.68 21.26 41.13
C LEU A 52 -7.42 21.08 40.24
N GLU A 53 -6.87 22.18 39.73
CA GLU A 53 -5.64 22.34 38.92
C GLU A 53 -5.74 22.28 37.38
N VAL A 54 -6.25 23.40 36.84
CA VAL A 54 -5.97 23.89 35.49
C VAL A 54 -4.51 24.40 35.45
N SER A 55 -3.55 23.52 35.17
CA SER A 55 -2.17 23.91 34.74
C SER A 55 -1.31 22.75 34.17
N ALA A 56 -1.85 21.54 33.97
CA ALA A 56 -1.06 20.35 33.61
C ALA A 56 -1.35 19.72 32.22
N MET A 57 -2.21 20.33 31.39
CA MET A 57 -2.74 19.67 30.19
C MET A 57 -1.83 19.66 28.95
N GLU A 58 -0.74 20.43 28.89
CA GLU A 58 0.18 20.39 27.72
C GLU A 58 1.39 19.46 27.90
N HIS A 59 1.72 19.07 29.15
CA HIS A 59 2.81 18.13 29.44
C HIS A 59 2.33 16.69 29.65
N ALA A 60 1.07 16.47 30.03
CA ALA A 60 0.51 15.13 30.23
C ALA A 60 0.43 14.30 28.94
N ASN A 61 0.12 14.91 27.78
CA ASN A 61 0.12 14.20 26.49
C ASN A 61 1.53 13.80 26.03
N ARG A 62 2.58 14.53 26.43
CA ARG A 62 3.96 14.25 26.00
C ARG A 62 4.69 13.24 26.89
N GLY A 63 4.37 13.19 28.18
CA GLY A 63 4.85 12.14 29.10
C GLY A 63 4.21 10.78 28.82
N PHE A 64 2.94 10.75 28.41
CA PHE A 64 2.23 9.52 28.05
C PHE A 64 2.76 8.91 26.75
N ILE A 65 3.21 9.71 25.77
CA ILE A 65 3.80 9.23 24.50
C ILE A 65 5.13 8.50 24.72
N VAL A 66 5.99 8.98 25.63
CA VAL A 66 7.26 8.31 25.95
C VAL A 66 7.03 7.08 26.82
N LEU A 67 6.07 7.13 27.76
CA LEU A 67 5.72 5.98 28.58
C LEU A 67 5.03 4.87 27.77
N LEU A 68 4.17 5.20 26.80
CA LEU A 68 3.53 4.22 25.92
C LEU A 68 4.54 3.56 24.98
N ALA A 69 5.52 4.31 24.47
CA ALA A 69 6.62 3.75 23.67
C ALA A 69 7.49 2.80 24.50
N ILE A 70 7.82 3.15 25.76
CA ILE A 70 8.59 2.28 26.68
C ILE A 70 7.77 1.09 27.18
N VAL A 71 6.47 1.27 27.42
CA VAL A 71 5.55 0.19 27.82
C VAL A 71 5.29 -0.74 26.64
N LEU A 72 5.18 -0.26 25.39
CA LEU A 72 5.13 -1.09 24.19
C LEU A 72 6.45 -1.83 23.95
N PHE A 73 7.59 -1.19 24.24
CA PHE A 73 8.91 -1.81 24.16
C PHE A 73 9.08 -2.95 25.19
N ASN A 74 8.58 -2.76 26.42
CA ASN A 74 8.68 -3.76 27.49
C ASN A 74 7.55 -4.82 27.48
N PHE A 75 6.33 -4.50 27.01
CA PHE A 75 5.26 -5.51 26.80
C PHE A 75 5.50 -6.41 25.59
N CYS A 76 6.34 -5.99 24.63
CA CYS A 76 6.83 -6.91 23.60
C CYS A 76 7.62 -8.09 24.18
N TYR A 77 8.21 -7.93 25.38
CA TYR A 77 8.99 -8.97 26.05
C TYR A 77 8.23 -9.76 27.11
N ALA A 78 7.14 -9.22 27.66
CA ALA A 78 6.41 -9.81 28.77
C ALA A 78 4.91 -9.89 28.47
N GLN A 79 4.50 -10.84 27.63
CA GLN A 79 3.38 -11.78 27.88
C GLN A 79 2.97 -12.52 26.61
N GLY A 80 2.89 -13.85 26.75
CA GLY A 80 2.38 -14.80 25.77
C GLY A 80 3.49 -15.54 25.05
N GLY A 81 3.71 -16.81 25.40
CA GLY A 81 4.46 -17.75 24.57
C GLY A 81 3.83 -17.81 23.19
N LYS A 82 4.33 -17.01 22.26
CA LYS A 82 3.89 -16.99 20.87
C LYS A 82 4.62 -18.11 20.17
N ALA A 83 3.88 -19.04 19.57
CA ALA A 83 4.44 -20.02 18.66
C ALA A 83 5.36 -19.29 17.67
N GLN A 84 6.65 -19.58 17.76
CA GLN A 84 7.70 -18.99 16.93
C GLN A 84 7.53 -19.52 15.50
N GLU A 85 7.82 -18.70 14.49
CA GLU A 85 7.82 -19.10 13.09
C GLU A 85 8.67 -20.39 12.93
N GLU A 86 8.04 -21.49 12.52
CA GLU A 86 8.75 -22.73 12.25
C GLU A 86 9.60 -22.52 11.01
N THR A 87 10.88 -22.93 11.04
CA THR A 87 11.84 -22.70 9.96
C THR A 87 12.57 -23.97 9.57
N LYS A 88 12.78 -24.18 8.27
CA LYS A 88 13.69 -25.19 7.71
C LYS A 88 14.67 -24.53 6.76
N SER A 89 15.95 -24.51 7.16
CA SER A 89 17.03 -24.02 6.29
C SER A 89 17.16 -24.89 5.04
N LEU A 90 17.31 -24.24 3.89
CA LEU A 90 17.63 -24.87 2.61
C LEU A 90 19.11 -24.66 2.27
N LEU A 91 19.61 -23.42 2.47
CA LEU A 91 20.98 -22.99 2.18
C LEU A 91 21.36 -21.78 3.06
N SER A 92 22.58 -21.80 3.59
CA SER A 92 23.23 -20.67 4.29
C SER A 92 24.60 -20.28 3.69
N PHE A 93 24.92 -20.81 2.50
CA PHE A 93 26.12 -20.43 1.71
C PHE A 93 27.45 -20.51 2.47
N GLU A 94 27.63 -21.58 3.24
CA GLU A 94 28.80 -21.78 4.08
C GLU A 94 29.90 -22.62 3.43
N THR A 95 29.70 -23.17 2.23
CA THR A 95 30.68 -24.08 1.62
C THR A 95 30.79 -23.91 0.11
N SER A 96 31.92 -24.34 -0.48
CA SER A 96 32.06 -24.39 -1.94
C SER A 96 30.99 -25.27 -2.60
N ALA A 97 30.46 -26.28 -1.89
CA ALA A 97 29.35 -27.09 -2.37
C ALA A 97 28.06 -26.25 -2.54
N ASP A 98 27.77 -25.34 -1.61
CA ASP A 98 26.64 -24.40 -1.73
C ASP A 98 26.81 -23.45 -2.91
N LEU A 99 28.04 -22.93 -3.10
CA LEU A 99 28.35 -22.10 -4.25
C LEU A 99 28.20 -22.87 -5.58
N ASN A 100 28.59 -24.14 -5.63
CA ASN A 100 28.44 -24.99 -6.82
C ASN A 100 26.98 -25.25 -7.21
N ARG A 101 26.03 -25.07 -6.28
CA ARG A 101 24.59 -25.11 -6.58
C ARG A 101 24.09 -23.83 -7.25
N CYS A 102 24.90 -22.78 -7.29
CA CYS A 102 24.53 -21.48 -7.83
C CYS A 102 25.01 -21.30 -9.27
N THR A 103 24.07 -21.09 -10.19
CA THR A 103 24.30 -20.94 -11.63
C THR A 103 23.83 -19.58 -12.14
N GLY A 104 24.04 -19.28 -13.43
CA GLY A 104 23.61 -18.04 -14.07
C GLY A 104 24.77 -17.16 -14.57
N SER A 105 24.43 -16.02 -15.15
CA SER A 105 25.39 -15.09 -15.78
C SER A 105 26.06 -14.11 -14.81
N ALA A 106 25.49 -13.88 -13.62
CA ALA A 106 26.06 -12.96 -12.63
C ALA A 106 27.38 -13.48 -12.04
N ILE A 107 28.28 -12.58 -11.62
CA ILE A 107 29.47 -12.99 -10.84
C ILE A 107 28.98 -13.41 -9.44
N ARG A 108 29.53 -14.51 -8.91
CA ARG A 108 29.13 -15.10 -7.64
C ARG A 108 30.34 -15.44 -6.80
N LYS A 109 30.30 -15.12 -5.51
CA LYS A 109 31.39 -15.45 -4.56
C LYS A 109 30.83 -15.62 -3.14
N LEU A 110 31.46 -16.50 -2.36
CA LEU A 110 31.23 -16.52 -0.91
C LEU A 110 32.08 -15.46 -0.21
N VAL A 111 31.43 -14.65 0.62
CA VAL A 111 32.03 -13.51 1.32
C VAL A 111 31.57 -13.49 2.78
N GLY A 112 32.21 -12.72 3.67
CA GLY A 112 31.81 -12.66 5.09
C GLY A 112 30.83 -11.52 5.39
N GLU A 113 30.71 -10.58 4.46
CA GLU A 113 29.87 -9.40 4.56
C GLU A 113 28.39 -9.78 4.56
N HIS A 114 27.62 -9.16 5.46
CA HIS A 114 26.17 -9.31 5.54
C HIS A 114 25.67 -10.76 5.73
N ALA A 115 26.51 -11.65 6.28
CA ALA A 115 26.05 -12.94 6.78
C ALA A 115 25.02 -12.76 7.91
N THR A 116 23.97 -13.55 7.86
CA THR A 116 22.79 -13.51 8.73
C THR A 116 22.54 -14.86 9.40
N ASP A 117 22.99 -15.93 8.77
CA ASP A 117 23.17 -17.27 9.35
C ASP A 117 24.63 -17.69 9.12
N GLY A 118 25.26 -18.30 10.12
CA GLY A 118 26.67 -18.70 10.01
C GLY A 118 27.68 -17.54 9.92
N ARG A 119 28.63 -17.64 8.99
CA ARG A 119 29.78 -16.74 8.83
C ARG A 119 29.91 -16.17 7.42
N ARG A 120 29.17 -16.68 6.44
CA ARG A 120 29.31 -16.29 5.03
C ARG A 120 27.96 -16.01 4.38
N SER A 121 28.01 -15.24 3.30
CA SER A 121 26.86 -14.97 2.43
C SER A 121 27.27 -15.15 0.97
N LEU A 122 26.27 -15.29 0.09
CA LEU A 122 26.46 -15.32 -1.34
C LEU A 122 26.42 -13.89 -1.90
N LEU A 123 27.58 -13.36 -2.29
CA LEU A 123 27.68 -12.16 -3.11
C LEU A 123 27.27 -12.49 -4.55
N ILE A 124 26.31 -11.72 -5.07
CA ILE A 124 25.92 -11.67 -6.47
C ILE A 124 26.23 -10.27 -7.02
N ASP A 125 27.07 -10.18 -8.05
CA ASP A 125 27.31 -8.93 -8.77
C ASP A 125 26.44 -8.85 -10.04
N LEU A 126 25.50 -7.90 -10.03
CA LEU A 126 24.54 -7.62 -11.10
C LEU A 126 24.93 -6.38 -11.93
N SER A 127 26.22 -6.02 -11.97
CA SER A 127 26.72 -4.88 -12.75
C SER A 127 26.71 -5.10 -14.27
N GLU A 128 26.78 -6.35 -14.72
CA GLU A 128 26.68 -6.73 -16.14
C GLU A 128 25.23 -6.80 -16.65
N ALA A 129 25.02 -6.77 -17.97
CA ALA A 129 23.68 -6.73 -18.56
C ALA A 129 22.91 -8.07 -18.40
N THR A 130 21.62 -7.97 -18.06
CA THR A 130 20.69 -9.12 -17.85
C THR A 130 21.23 -10.22 -16.93
N PRO A 131 21.70 -9.86 -15.73
CA PRO A 131 22.31 -10.82 -14.84
C PRO A 131 21.22 -11.72 -14.26
N THR A 132 21.44 -13.02 -14.38
CA THR A 132 20.63 -14.06 -13.78
C THR A 132 21.45 -14.78 -12.72
N PHE A 133 20.83 -15.16 -11.62
CA PHE A 133 21.40 -16.15 -10.72
C PHE A 133 20.33 -17.18 -10.39
N ALA A 134 20.71 -18.44 -10.24
CA ALA A 134 19.78 -19.50 -9.92
C ALA A 134 20.38 -20.46 -8.90
N ILE A 135 19.55 -20.87 -7.96
CA ILE A 135 19.86 -21.91 -6.98
C ILE A 135 19.27 -23.22 -7.49
N GLN A 136 20.14 -24.20 -7.71
CA GLN A 136 19.77 -25.55 -8.15
C GLN A 136 19.55 -26.47 -6.93
N ALA A 137 18.59 -27.37 -7.06
CA ALA A 137 18.52 -28.55 -6.24
C ALA A 137 19.80 -29.38 -6.40
N GLY A 138 20.17 -30.12 -5.35
CA GLY A 138 21.22 -31.13 -5.47
C GLY A 138 20.66 -32.41 -6.12
N GLU A 139 21.20 -33.57 -5.74
CA GLU A 139 20.68 -34.87 -6.20
C GLU A 139 19.18 -35.05 -5.88
N LYS A 140 18.73 -34.52 -4.73
CA LYS A 140 17.33 -34.50 -4.32
C LYS A 140 16.70 -33.13 -4.61
N PRO A 141 15.46 -33.08 -5.15
CA PRO A 141 14.74 -31.84 -5.33
C PRO A 141 14.40 -31.23 -3.97
N PHE A 142 14.10 -29.93 -3.98
CA PHE A 142 13.50 -29.31 -2.82
C PHE A 142 12.04 -29.77 -2.68
N ASP A 143 11.64 -30.08 -1.44
CA ASP A 143 10.26 -30.39 -1.06
C ASP A 143 9.72 -29.27 -0.19
N PHE A 144 8.77 -28.50 -0.75
CA PHE A 144 8.14 -27.35 -0.11
C PHE A 144 6.79 -27.71 0.54
N ARG A 145 6.35 -28.98 0.48
CA ARG A 145 5.07 -29.38 1.07
C ARG A 145 5.05 -29.15 2.58
N GLY A 146 3.91 -28.68 3.08
CA GLY A 146 3.68 -28.43 4.51
C GLY A 146 4.24 -27.09 5.01
N TRP A 147 4.84 -26.28 4.14
CA TRP A 147 5.38 -24.96 4.44
C TRP A 147 4.53 -23.86 3.79
N ASP A 148 4.54 -22.66 4.38
CA ASP A 148 3.75 -21.53 3.91
C ASP A 148 4.54 -20.64 2.94
N LYS A 149 5.82 -20.38 3.25
CA LYS A 149 6.65 -19.42 2.51
C LYS A 149 8.06 -19.91 2.25
N LEU A 150 8.63 -19.47 1.14
CA LEU A 150 10.08 -19.44 0.89
C LEU A 150 10.58 -18.04 1.28
N LYS A 151 11.59 -17.95 2.14
CA LYS A 151 12.23 -16.69 2.57
C LYS A 151 13.72 -16.67 2.28
N LEU A 152 14.25 -15.49 1.98
CA LEU A 152 15.67 -15.22 1.78
C LEU A 152 16.03 -13.90 2.47
N ASP A 153 17.18 -13.88 3.12
CA ASP A 153 17.75 -12.65 3.65
C ASP A 153 18.62 -12.04 2.54
N ILE A 154 18.35 -10.78 2.20
CA ILE A 154 19.03 -10.08 1.11
C ILE A 154 19.50 -8.71 1.60
N TYR A 155 20.81 -8.49 1.60
CA TYR A 155 21.39 -7.16 1.73
C TYR A 155 21.69 -6.56 0.36
N ARG A 156 21.26 -5.31 0.15
CA ARG A 156 21.38 -4.59 -1.12
C ARG A 156 22.29 -3.37 -1.00
N GLU A 157 23.34 -3.31 -1.82
CA GLU A 157 24.28 -2.18 -1.89
C GLU A 157 24.01 -1.24 -3.08
N GLY A 158 23.40 -0.08 -2.84
CA GLY A 158 23.04 0.89 -3.86
C GLY A 158 21.53 1.03 -4.01
N HIS A 159 21.05 1.65 -5.10
CA HIS A 159 19.63 1.99 -5.27
C HIS A 159 18.70 0.76 -5.22
N PRO A 160 17.42 0.94 -4.82
CA PRO A 160 16.41 -0.12 -4.83
C PRO A 160 16.25 -0.76 -6.22
N ILE A 161 15.92 -2.06 -6.23
CA ILE A 161 15.80 -2.86 -7.45
C ILE A 161 14.57 -3.76 -7.39
N SER A 162 13.98 -4.07 -8.54
CA SER A 162 12.95 -5.11 -8.63
C SER A 162 13.56 -6.42 -9.09
N ILE A 163 13.33 -7.49 -8.34
CA ILE A 163 13.72 -8.85 -8.69
C ILE A 163 12.49 -9.69 -9.06
N HIS A 164 12.68 -10.57 -10.03
CA HIS A 164 11.71 -11.58 -10.42
C HIS A 164 12.21 -12.94 -9.96
N LEU A 165 11.28 -13.79 -9.52
CA LEU A 165 11.56 -15.19 -9.23
C LEU A 165 10.87 -16.07 -10.25
N ARG A 166 11.60 -17.05 -10.77
CA ARG A 166 11.08 -18.14 -11.58
C ARG A 166 11.42 -19.46 -10.91
N VAL A 167 10.39 -20.23 -10.57
CA VAL A 167 10.54 -21.55 -9.94
C VAL A 167 10.21 -22.62 -10.96
N HIS A 168 11.06 -23.64 -11.05
CA HIS A 168 10.85 -24.81 -11.90
C HIS A 168 10.74 -26.08 -11.06
N ASP A 169 9.77 -26.93 -11.40
CA ASP A 169 9.76 -28.32 -10.92
C ASP A 169 10.57 -29.24 -11.85
N ARG A 170 10.80 -30.48 -11.43
CA ARG A 170 11.51 -31.50 -12.23
C ARG A 170 10.82 -31.90 -13.52
N LYS A 171 9.52 -31.61 -13.66
CA LYS A 171 8.77 -31.86 -14.90
C LYS A 171 8.93 -30.71 -15.90
N GLY A 172 9.63 -29.63 -15.51
CA GLY A 172 9.85 -28.45 -16.34
C GLY A 172 8.72 -27.44 -16.28
N ASN A 173 7.68 -27.65 -15.46
CA ASN A 173 6.64 -26.64 -15.24
C ASN A 173 7.24 -25.42 -14.54
N ARG A 174 6.56 -24.29 -14.63
CA ARG A 174 7.10 -23.01 -14.18
C ARG A 174 6.07 -22.14 -13.48
N TYR A 175 6.47 -21.62 -12.32
CA TYR A 175 5.84 -20.50 -11.64
C TYR A 175 6.71 -19.24 -11.77
N VAL A 176 6.10 -18.07 -11.89
CA VAL A 176 6.82 -16.78 -11.95
C VAL A 176 6.19 -15.79 -10.99
N SER A 177 7.00 -15.20 -10.11
CA SER A 177 6.63 -14.05 -9.27
C SER A 177 7.29 -12.80 -9.84
N TRP A 178 6.52 -11.72 -9.97
CA TRP A 178 6.98 -10.50 -10.64
C TRP A 178 7.23 -9.34 -9.66
N TYR A 179 8.18 -8.48 -10.01
CA TYR A 179 8.36 -7.14 -9.46
C TYR A 179 8.56 -7.04 -7.94
N TYR A 180 9.19 -8.01 -7.28
CA TYR A 180 9.48 -7.92 -5.85
C TYR A 180 10.54 -6.83 -5.62
N LEU A 181 10.22 -5.80 -4.84
CA LEU A 181 11.16 -4.72 -4.55
C LEU A 181 12.13 -5.13 -3.44
N VAL A 182 13.43 -4.99 -3.71
CA VAL A 182 14.51 -5.08 -2.73
C VAL A 182 15.06 -3.67 -2.51
N ARG A 183 14.85 -3.13 -1.31
CA ARG A 183 15.32 -1.79 -0.93
C ARG A 183 16.81 -1.83 -0.60
N THR A 184 17.46 -0.68 -0.59
CA THR A 184 18.83 -0.54 -0.08
C THR A 184 18.91 -1.03 1.37
N GLY A 185 19.98 -1.76 1.72
CA GLY A 185 20.15 -2.36 3.05
C GLY A 185 19.57 -3.77 3.17
N TYR A 186 19.28 -4.19 4.39
CA TYR A 186 18.76 -5.54 4.71
C TYR A 186 17.27 -5.66 4.39
N ASN A 187 16.90 -6.78 3.75
CA ASN A 187 15.53 -7.14 3.42
C ASN A 187 15.31 -8.63 3.73
N VAL A 188 14.12 -8.98 4.21
CA VAL A 188 13.62 -10.36 4.11
C VAL A 188 12.67 -10.42 2.91
N VAL A 189 13.07 -11.18 1.89
CA VAL A 189 12.26 -11.43 0.69
C VAL A 189 11.48 -12.72 0.89
N GLU A 190 10.19 -12.71 0.60
CA GLU A 190 9.33 -13.88 0.76
C GLU A 190 8.50 -14.22 -0.49
N TYR A 191 8.15 -15.50 -0.62
CA TYR A 191 7.28 -16.00 -1.68
C TYR A 191 6.28 -17.03 -1.15
N SER A 192 4.99 -16.82 -1.45
CA SER A 192 3.88 -17.72 -1.13
C SER A 192 4.04 -19.08 -1.83
N ILE A 193 4.18 -20.16 -1.04
CA ILE A 193 4.22 -21.54 -1.55
C ILE A 193 2.84 -21.98 -2.03
N TRP A 194 1.77 -21.48 -1.41
CA TRP A 194 0.41 -21.70 -1.90
C TRP A 194 0.25 -21.21 -3.34
N GLY A 195 0.76 -20.01 -3.65
CA GLY A 195 0.80 -19.50 -5.02
C GLY A 195 1.61 -20.40 -5.97
N MET A 196 2.77 -20.91 -5.54
CA MET A 196 3.56 -21.85 -6.35
C MET A 196 2.78 -23.13 -6.68
N SER A 197 2.04 -23.68 -5.71
CA SER A 197 1.27 -24.92 -5.88
C SER A 197 0.16 -24.82 -6.94
N SER A 198 -0.24 -23.60 -7.32
CA SER A 198 -1.21 -23.39 -8.40
C SER A 198 -0.66 -23.69 -9.80
N ALA A 199 0.67 -23.79 -9.96
CA ALA A 199 1.30 -23.90 -11.27
C ALA A 199 2.38 -24.99 -11.38
N ILE A 200 2.94 -25.47 -10.27
CA ILE A 200 4.07 -26.42 -10.27
C ILE A 200 3.94 -27.49 -9.18
N ASP A 201 4.64 -28.62 -9.36
CA ASP A 201 4.77 -29.66 -8.35
C ASP A 201 5.75 -29.22 -7.23
N ILE A 202 5.20 -28.65 -6.16
CA ILE A 202 5.98 -28.12 -5.04
C ILE A 202 6.72 -29.21 -4.22
N SER A 203 6.50 -30.49 -4.50
CA SER A 203 7.25 -31.59 -3.88
C SER A 203 8.56 -31.94 -4.61
N GLN A 204 8.74 -31.41 -5.82
CA GLN A 204 9.83 -31.75 -6.73
C GLN A 204 10.46 -30.49 -7.34
N ILE A 205 10.69 -29.45 -6.53
CA ILE A 205 11.28 -28.20 -7.03
C ILE A 205 12.75 -28.41 -7.35
N ASP A 206 13.12 -28.03 -8.57
CA ASP A 206 14.45 -28.26 -9.12
C ASP A 206 15.30 -26.98 -9.09
N LYS A 207 14.69 -25.82 -9.36
CA LYS A 207 15.45 -24.58 -9.57
C LYS A 207 14.69 -23.33 -9.14
N LEU A 208 15.38 -22.46 -8.42
CA LEU A 208 14.95 -21.09 -8.09
C LEU A 208 15.80 -20.10 -8.89
N ALA A 209 15.24 -19.53 -9.96
CA ALA A 209 15.95 -18.61 -10.85
C ALA A 209 15.50 -17.17 -10.64
N PHE A 210 16.43 -16.32 -10.24
CA PHE A 210 16.22 -14.90 -9.99
C PHE A 210 16.82 -14.06 -11.10
N TYR A 211 16.11 -12.99 -11.48
CA TYR A 211 16.58 -12.07 -12.51
C TYR A 211 16.05 -10.66 -12.30
N THR A 212 16.78 -9.69 -12.83
CA THR A 212 16.41 -8.28 -12.87
C THR A 212 16.47 -7.78 -14.31
N PRO A 213 15.52 -6.94 -14.76
CA PRO A 213 15.54 -6.40 -16.12
C PRO A 213 16.64 -5.34 -16.33
N LYS A 214 17.31 -4.87 -15.27
CA LYS A 214 18.29 -3.78 -15.32
C LYS A 214 19.59 -4.18 -14.64
N ARG A 215 20.69 -3.56 -15.06
CA ARG A 215 21.95 -3.56 -14.29
C ARG A 215 21.68 -2.95 -12.92
N SER A 216 22.10 -3.62 -11.87
CA SER A 216 21.51 -3.35 -10.56
C SER A 216 22.45 -3.52 -9.36
N GLY A 217 23.77 -3.56 -9.57
CA GLY A 217 24.78 -3.56 -8.49
C GLY A 217 24.86 -4.88 -7.70
N LYS A 218 25.35 -4.83 -6.45
CA LYS A 218 25.58 -6.03 -5.63
C LYS A 218 24.39 -6.42 -4.75
N LEU A 219 24.19 -7.73 -4.61
CA LEU A 219 23.33 -8.35 -3.60
C LEU A 219 24.15 -9.32 -2.76
N TYR A 220 23.87 -9.40 -1.47
CA TYR A 220 24.39 -10.41 -0.56
C TYR A 220 23.19 -11.22 -0.08
N ILE A 221 23.17 -12.50 -0.41
CA ILE A 221 22.02 -13.39 -0.17
C ILE A 221 22.42 -14.44 0.84
N ASP A 222 21.57 -14.67 1.81
CA ASP A 222 21.79 -15.65 2.86
C ASP A 222 20.47 -16.21 3.42
N ASN A 223 20.57 -17.22 4.29
CA ASN A 223 19.46 -17.80 5.06
C ASN A 223 18.23 -18.14 4.20
N VAL A 224 18.44 -18.89 3.11
CA VAL A 224 17.36 -19.38 2.23
C VAL A 224 16.63 -20.47 2.97
N ARG A 225 15.36 -20.24 3.28
CA ARG A 225 14.60 -21.08 4.21
C ARG A 225 13.13 -21.22 3.84
N LEU A 226 12.53 -22.30 4.29
CA LEU A 226 11.09 -22.47 4.31
C LEU A 226 10.56 -22.06 5.67
N THR A 227 9.43 -21.37 5.71
CA THR A 227 8.78 -20.99 6.96
C THR A 227 7.31 -21.36 7.01
N LYS A 228 6.81 -21.59 8.23
CA LYS A 228 5.43 -21.95 8.51
C LYS A 228 4.95 -21.26 9.78
N GLY A 229 3.69 -20.83 9.78
CA GLY A 229 3.05 -20.16 10.90
C GLY A 229 3.12 -18.64 10.80
N ARG A 230 3.13 -17.97 11.95
CA ARG A 230 3.03 -16.50 12.01
C ARG A 230 4.33 -15.85 11.59
N ASP A 231 4.26 -14.96 10.59
CA ASP A 231 5.41 -14.17 10.15
C ASP A 231 5.94 -13.21 11.22
N ASP A 232 7.26 -13.03 11.24
CA ASP A 232 7.94 -11.95 11.97
C ASP A 232 8.47 -10.88 11.02
N ASP A 233 7.74 -9.76 10.94
CA ASP A 233 8.11 -8.58 10.15
C ASP A 233 8.81 -7.49 11.00
N SER A 234 9.24 -7.81 12.23
CA SER A 234 9.86 -6.83 13.13
C SER A 234 11.17 -6.23 12.58
N TRP A 235 11.81 -6.90 11.62
CA TRP A 235 13.01 -6.40 10.93
C TRP A 235 12.78 -5.09 10.17
N LEU A 236 11.53 -4.78 9.82
CA LEU A 236 11.13 -3.51 9.17
C LEU A 236 11.02 -2.35 10.16
N LEU A 237 10.97 -2.60 11.47
CA LEU A 237 10.86 -1.52 12.45
C LEU A 237 12.14 -0.66 12.46
N PRO A 238 12.00 0.67 12.60
CA PRO A 238 13.14 1.58 12.55
C PRO A 238 14.10 1.28 13.70
N LYS A 239 15.37 1.04 13.36
CA LYS A 239 16.46 0.79 14.33
C LYS A 239 17.19 2.08 14.74
N ILE A 240 16.92 3.18 14.04
CA ILE A 240 17.58 4.47 14.24
C ILE A 240 16.64 5.38 15.03
N LYS A 241 17.17 6.04 16.07
CA LYS A 241 16.40 7.01 16.85
C LYS A 241 16.06 8.24 15.98
N PRO A 242 14.80 8.71 15.98
CA PRO A 242 14.44 9.93 15.27
C PRO A 242 15.23 11.16 15.76
N LYS A 243 15.55 12.06 14.84
CA LYS A 243 16.08 13.40 15.13
C LYS A 243 14.96 14.27 15.70
N PRO A 244 15.27 15.37 16.41
CA PRO A 244 14.25 16.34 16.82
C PRO A 244 13.46 16.86 15.60
N LEU A 245 12.13 16.91 15.72
CA LEU A 245 11.26 17.46 14.68
C LEU A 245 11.34 18.99 14.63
N LEU A 246 11.27 19.55 13.42
CA LEU A 246 11.14 20.98 13.20
C LEU A 246 9.68 21.41 13.16
N ASN A 247 9.16 21.78 14.32
CA ASN A 247 7.80 22.28 14.44
C ASN A 247 7.71 23.74 13.97
N VAL A 248 7.12 23.96 12.80
CA VAL A 248 6.87 25.29 12.26
C VAL A 248 5.41 25.68 12.50
N ARG A 249 5.16 26.57 13.47
CA ARG A 249 3.81 27.09 13.75
C ARG A 249 3.27 27.86 12.54
N GLY A 250 1.98 27.70 12.25
CA GLY A 250 1.31 28.37 11.13
C GLY A 250 1.75 27.88 9.74
N ASN A 251 2.42 26.71 9.65
CA ASN A 251 2.81 26.14 8.37
C ASN A 251 1.57 25.73 7.55
N LEU A 252 1.44 26.28 6.35
CA LEU A 252 0.36 25.95 5.42
C LEU A 252 0.59 24.60 4.72
N ILE A 253 1.81 24.05 4.78
CA ILE A 253 2.18 22.83 4.09
C ILE A 253 1.93 21.62 5.00
N ARG A 254 1.02 20.75 4.57
CA ARG A 254 0.71 19.49 5.25
C ARG A 254 1.81 18.47 5.02
N ASN A 255 2.23 17.77 6.08
CA ASN A 255 3.27 16.74 6.04
C ASN A 255 4.53 17.24 5.29
N GLY A 256 4.94 18.49 5.54
CA GLY A 256 6.17 19.05 4.97
C GLY A 256 7.44 18.53 5.62
N ASP A 257 7.30 17.88 6.78
CA ASP A 257 8.31 17.12 7.51
C ASP A 257 8.45 15.66 7.02
N PHE A 258 7.48 15.15 6.24
CA PHE A 258 7.47 13.81 5.66
C PHE A 258 7.51 12.65 6.67
N GLU A 259 7.10 12.87 7.92
CA GLU A 259 6.96 11.79 8.90
C GLU A 259 5.88 10.78 8.51
N PHE A 260 4.88 11.22 7.74
CA PHE A 260 3.90 10.35 7.08
C PHE A 260 4.30 10.02 5.64
N GLY A 261 5.60 9.98 5.36
CA GLY A 261 6.13 9.68 4.04
C GLY A 261 5.60 10.65 2.99
N LEU A 262 5.07 10.11 1.90
CA LEU A 262 4.49 10.90 0.82
C LEU A 262 2.99 11.14 1.00
N GLN A 263 2.39 10.88 2.18
CA GLN A 263 1.00 11.25 2.41
C GLN A 263 0.83 12.76 2.19
N TYR A 264 -0.21 13.20 1.48
CA TYR A 264 -0.40 14.58 1.00
C TYR A 264 0.54 15.04 -0.15
N TRP A 265 1.40 14.16 -0.67
CA TRP A 265 2.34 14.47 -1.76
C TRP A 265 2.24 13.48 -2.91
N GLY A 266 1.75 13.94 -4.07
CA GLY A 266 1.79 13.20 -5.32
C GLY A 266 3.19 13.13 -5.93
N SER A 267 3.38 12.22 -6.89
CA SER A 267 4.65 12.04 -7.60
C SER A 267 4.45 11.87 -9.11
N TRP A 268 5.49 12.18 -9.90
CA TRP A 268 5.51 12.02 -11.35
C TRP A 268 6.96 11.88 -11.84
N GLY A 269 7.21 11.17 -12.94
CA GLY A 269 8.60 10.83 -13.28
C GLY A 269 8.87 10.28 -14.67
N GLN A 270 8.07 10.66 -15.67
CA GLN A 270 8.22 10.13 -17.03
C GLN A 270 8.41 11.21 -18.10
N TRP A 271 8.79 12.42 -17.71
CA TRP A 271 8.94 13.53 -18.64
C TRP A 271 10.36 13.63 -19.16
N ASP A 272 10.50 14.12 -20.39
CA ASP A 272 11.77 14.24 -21.11
C ASP A 272 12.56 12.92 -21.13
N GLY A 273 11.86 11.79 -21.27
CA GLY A 273 12.46 10.46 -21.23
C GLY A 273 12.88 9.99 -19.83
N GLY A 274 12.59 10.74 -18.77
CA GLY A 274 12.93 10.39 -17.40
C GLY A 274 12.30 9.09 -16.90
N ALA A 275 12.92 8.50 -15.89
CA ALA A 275 12.31 7.44 -15.09
C ALA A 275 12.72 7.67 -13.64
N TYR A 276 11.74 7.79 -12.74
CA TYR A 276 11.96 8.05 -11.33
C TYR A 276 11.13 7.08 -10.48
N ILE A 277 11.68 6.73 -9.33
CA ILE A 277 10.96 6.08 -8.24
C ILE A 277 11.00 7.01 -7.02
N PHE A 278 10.10 6.77 -6.07
CA PHE A 278 9.91 7.63 -4.91
C PHE A 278 9.94 6.79 -3.64
N GLY A 279 10.27 7.43 -2.53
CA GLY A 279 10.34 6.77 -1.23
C GLY A 279 10.70 7.78 -0.15
N CYS A 280 11.37 7.32 0.90
CA CYS A 280 11.91 8.18 1.94
C CYS A 280 13.42 8.03 2.14
N GLY A 281 14.07 9.08 2.63
CA GLY A 281 15.37 9.00 3.30
C GLY A 281 15.20 8.80 4.80
N MET A 282 16.15 8.15 5.47
CA MET A 282 16.14 7.92 6.94
C MET A 282 17.55 8.14 7.53
N GLY A 283 17.64 8.34 8.84
CA GLY A 283 18.93 8.51 9.53
C GLY A 283 19.68 9.75 9.03
N GLU A 284 20.85 9.56 8.39
CA GLU A 284 21.61 10.67 7.78
C GLU A 284 20.90 11.31 6.57
N ASP A 285 19.95 10.59 5.96
CA ASP A 285 19.12 11.06 4.86
C ASP A 285 17.75 11.57 5.34
N ALA A 286 17.56 11.79 6.63
CA ALA A 286 16.49 12.63 7.19
C ALA A 286 17.12 13.85 7.86
N TYR A 287 16.61 15.05 7.62
CA TYR A 287 17.14 16.26 8.26
C TYR A 287 16.57 16.41 9.67
N SER A 288 15.25 16.26 9.80
CA SER A 288 14.53 16.25 11.08
C SER A 288 13.70 14.97 11.21
N GLY A 289 13.24 14.66 12.42
CA GLY A 289 12.37 13.50 12.61
C GLY A 289 12.99 12.16 12.18
N THR A 290 12.15 11.30 11.61
CA THR A 290 12.48 9.94 11.18
C THR A 290 12.76 9.86 9.69
N ALA A 291 12.08 10.68 8.88
CA ALA A 291 12.04 10.51 7.44
C ALA A 291 12.12 11.83 6.67
N SER A 292 12.65 11.77 5.44
CA SER A 292 12.53 12.83 4.43
C SER A 292 11.92 12.26 3.15
N ALA A 293 11.43 13.09 2.23
CA ALA A 293 11.06 12.61 0.90
C ALA A 293 12.30 12.29 0.06
N ALA A 294 12.27 11.17 -0.67
CA ALA A 294 13.31 10.78 -1.62
C ALA A 294 12.78 10.69 -3.06
N ILE A 295 13.46 11.39 -3.98
CA ILE A 295 13.19 11.37 -5.42
C ILE A 295 14.40 10.72 -6.11
N ILE A 296 14.23 9.48 -6.57
CA ILE A 296 15.33 8.62 -7.01
C ILE A 296 15.34 8.53 -8.53
N CYS A 297 16.37 9.10 -9.15
CA CYS A 297 16.56 9.09 -10.59
C CYS A 297 17.02 7.70 -11.08
N GLN A 298 16.16 7.00 -11.83
CA GLN A 298 16.51 5.74 -12.52
C GLN A 298 17.07 6.00 -13.91
N ARG A 299 16.55 7.04 -14.58
CA ARG A 299 17.03 7.55 -15.86
C ARG A 299 16.80 9.05 -15.90
N ARG A 300 17.85 9.78 -16.28
CA ARG A 300 17.82 11.25 -16.36
C ARG A 300 16.68 11.71 -17.28
N GLY A 301 16.05 12.80 -16.85
CA GLY A 301 14.92 13.46 -17.51
C GLY A 301 14.33 14.47 -16.52
N ARG A 302 13.00 14.50 -16.40
CA ARG A 302 12.32 15.25 -15.34
C ARG A 302 11.38 14.34 -14.54
N GLY A 303 11.45 14.46 -13.24
CA GLY A 303 10.53 13.86 -12.28
C GLY A 303 10.43 14.72 -11.03
N GLY A 304 9.50 14.40 -10.13
CA GLY A 304 9.25 15.25 -8.99
C GLY A 304 8.14 14.77 -8.08
N ILE A 305 7.95 15.53 -7.00
CA ILE A 305 6.81 15.42 -6.09
C ILE A 305 6.05 16.73 -6.06
N PHE A 306 4.78 16.67 -5.68
CA PHE A 306 3.93 17.85 -5.55
C PHE A 306 2.90 17.67 -4.45
N THR A 307 2.44 18.74 -3.82
CA THR A 307 1.34 18.65 -2.85
C THR A 307 0.06 18.17 -3.55
N SER A 308 -0.53 17.08 -3.08
CA SER A 308 -1.68 16.41 -3.71
C SER A 308 -2.93 17.30 -3.71
N PRO A 309 -3.99 16.98 -4.49
CA PRO A 309 -5.22 17.77 -4.52
C PRO A 309 -5.85 18.02 -3.14
N SER A 310 -5.71 17.07 -2.20
CA SER A 310 -6.21 17.18 -0.82
C SER A 310 -5.36 18.10 0.08
N ALA A 311 -4.18 18.47 -0.38
CA ALA A 311 -3.19 19.27 0.34
C ALA A 311 -2.94 20.63 -0.31
N ARG A 312 -3.73 20.99 -1.32
CA ARG A 312 -3.68 22.31 -1.94
C ARG A 312 -4.10 23.38 -0.94
N PHE A 313 -3.47 24.54 -1.05
CA PHE A 313 -3.67 25.68 -0.15
C PHE A 313 -4.05 26.93 -0.95
N GLN A 314 -4.48 27.97 -0.25
CA GLN A 314 -4.77 29.29 -0.84
C GLN A 314 -3.91 30.33 -0.14
N LEU A 315 -3.52 31.37 -0.86
CA LEU A 315 -2.78 32.50 -0.31
C LEU A 315 -3.62 33.78 -0.44
N LYS A 316 -3.69 34.51 0.66
CA LYS A 316 -4.25 35.87 0.73
C LYS A 316 -3.14 36.92 0.56
N PRO A 317 -3.44 38.16 0.15
CA PRO A 317 -2.45 39.24 0.10
C PRO A 317 -1.63 39.36 1.39
N GLY A 318 -0.32 39.47 1.24
CA GLY A 318 0.62 39.48 2.35
C GLY A 318 1.98 38.93 1.96
N GLU A 319 2.88 38.96 2.93
CA GLU A 319 4.23 38.43 2.83
C GLU A 319 4.28 37.05 3.48
N TYR A 320 4.96 36.11 2.83
CA TYR A 320 5.14 34.75 3.35
C TYR A 320 6.61 34.36 3.28
N ARG A 321 7.03 33.52 4.22
CA ARG A 321 8.34 32.86 4.20
C ARG A 321 8.17 31.42 3.75
N PHE A 322 8.73 31.09 2.60
CA PHE A 322 8.84 29.72 2.08
C PHE A 322 10.24 29.17 2.36
N SER A 323 10.35 28.02 3.02
CA SER A 323 11.63 27.37 3.26
C SER A 323 11.55 25.85 3.14
N PHE A 324 12.68 25.22 2.83
CA PHE A 324 12.84 23.77 2.87
C PHE A 324 14.32 23.41 3.00
N PHE A 325 14.60 22.16 3.33
CA PHE A 325 15.94 21.59 3.30
C PHE A 325 16.06 20.61 2.14
N ALA A 326 17.21 20.60 1.48
CA ALA A 326 17.51 19.61 0.45
C ALA A 326 18.94 19.07 0.57
N LYS A 327 19.12 17.81 0.14
CA LYS A 327 20.39 17.09 0.09
C LYS A 327 20.42 16.20 -1.16
N GLY A 328 21.54 16.18 -1.88
CA GLY A 328 21.80 15.24 -2.97
C GLY A 328 22.58 14.03 -2.49
N SER A 329 22.35 12.85 -3.10
CA SER A 329 23.22 11.68 -2.88
C SER A 329 24.62 11.85 -3.46
N ASP A 330 24.76 12.67 -4.50
CA ASP A 330 26.00 12.91 -5.24
C ASP A 330 26.03 14.32 -5.86
N LYS A 331 27.19 14.70 -6.44
CA LYS A 331 27.41 16.02 -7.05
C LYS A 331 26.56 16.29 -8.30
N GLY A 332 25.89 15.29 -8.86
CA GLY A 332 25.08 15.39 -10.08
C GLY A 332 23.60 15.67 -9.83
N VAL A 333 23.19 15.85 -8.57
CA VAL A 333 21.80 16.12 -8.20
C VAL A 333 21.47 17.61 -8.43
N ARG A 334 20.38 17.86 -9.16
CA ARG A 334 19.92 19.21 -9.52
C ARG A 334 18.41 19.31 -9.37
N MET A 335 17.93 20.47 -8.95
CA MET A 335 16.50 20.69 -8.75
C MET A 335 16.04 22.09 -9.13
N PHE A 336 14.72 22.27 -9.18
CA PHE A 336 14.05 23.55 -9.02
C PHE A 336 12.69 23.33 -8.36
N TRP A 337 12.02 24.40 -7.94
CA TRP A 337 10.69 24.33 -7.36
C TRP A 337 9.78 25.41 -7.96
N GLN A 338 8.47 25.19 -7.91
CA GLN A 338 7.48 26.21 -8.29
C GLN A 338 6.12 25.98 -7.64
N PHE A 339 5.34 27.05 -7.51
CA PHE A 339 3.92 26.96 -7.26
C PHE A 339 3.16 26.77 -8.57
N GLU A 340 2.09 25.99 -8.53
CA GLU A 340 1.17 25.82 -9.66
C GLU A 340 -0.29 25.97 -9.21
N GLY A 341 -1.08 26.68 -10.02
CA GLY A 341 -2.54 26.72 -9.87
C GLY A 341 -3.24 25.64 -10.68
N GLN A 342 -4.56 25.48 -10.49
CA GLN A 342 -5.35 24.65 -11.39
C GLN A 342 -5.43 25.30 -12.79
N GLY A 343 -4.70 24.80 -13.78
CA GLY A 343 -5.08 25.07 -15.16
C GLY A 343 -4.05 25.01 -16.29
N ARG A 344 -2.73 24.94 -16.04
CA ARG A 344 -1.65 24.65 -17.02
C ARG A 344 -0.28 24.77 -16.34
N GLU A 345 0.65 23.86 -16.64
CA GLU A 345 2.08 24.02 -16.29
C GLU A 345 2.56 25.38 -16.83
N GLY A 346 3.18 26.21 -15.98
CA GLY A 346 3.71 27.51 -16.38
C GLY A 346 2.69 28.64 -16.59
N ALA A 347 1.42 28.47 -16.19
CA ALA A 347 0.49 29.60 -16.10
C ALA A 347 1.04 30.63 -15.09
N GLY A 348 1.53 31.77 -15.60
CA GLY A 348 2.25 32.76 -14.80
C GLY A 348 1.45 33.23 -13.60
N LEU A 349 1.90 32.89 -12.39
CA LEU A 349 1.31 33.35 -11.12
C LEU A 349 1.63 34.83 -10.84
N SER A 350 2.32 35.53 -11.76
CA SER A 350 2.79 36.91 -11.62
C SER A 350 1.67 37.94 -11.45
N TYR A 351 0.42 37.59 -11.79
CA TYR A 351 -0.76 38.44 -11.55
C TYR A 351 -1.12 38.54 -10.06
N ALA A 352 -0.75 37.54 -9.25
CA ALA A 352 -1.07 37.47 -7.83
C ALA A 352 0.16 37.32 -6.92
N ILE A 353 1.26 36.74 -7.40
CA ILE A 353 2.51 36.56 -6.66
C ILE A 353 3.61 37.35 -7.37
N ARG A 354 4.04 38.47 -6.77
CA ARG A 354 5.03 39.38 -7.38
C ARG A 354 6.47 38.93 -7.17
N GLU A 355 6.74 38.19 -6.10
CA GLU A 355 8.08 37.73 -5.75
C GLU A 355 8.03 36.23 -5.40
N ASN A 356 8.95 35.46 -5.99
CA ASN A 356 9.21 34.03 -5.72
C ASN A 356 7.98 33.10 -5.78
N TYR A 357 7.41 32.91 -6.97
CA TYR A 357 6.48 31.79 -7.24
C TYR A 357 7.19 30.52 -7.75
N GLY A 358 8.52 30.53 -7.82
CA GLY A 358 9.36 29.40 -8.21
C GLY A 358 10.83 29.81 -8.36
N SER A 359 11.70 28.85 -8.63
CA SER A 359 13.15 29.07 -8.78
C SER A 359 13.67 28.72 -10.17
N LYS A 360 14.86 29.23 -10.50
CA LYS A 360 15.70 28.64 -11.56
C LYS A 360 16.23 27.27 -11.11
N ARG A 361 16.79 26.50 -12.05
CA ARG A 361 17.51 25.25 -11.75
C ARG A 361 18.80 25.55 -10.97
N PHE A 362 19.08 24.75 -9.93
CA PHE A 362 20.29 24.85 -9.13
C PHE A 362 20.80 23.46 -8.72
N ASP A 363 22.08 23.41 -8.35
CA ASP A 363 22.74 22.18 -7.88
C ASP A 363 22.48 21.98 -6.38
N VAL A 364 22.28 20.73 -5.98
CA VAL A 364 21.96 20.37 -4.59
C VAL A 364 23.19 19.74 -3.95
N PRO A 365 23.77 20.34 -2.89
CA PRO A 365 24.95 19.79 -2.22
C PRO A 365 24.69 18.41 -1.60
N THR A 366 25.76 17.64 -1.36
CA THR A 366 25.69 16.35 -0.66
C THR A 366 25.50 16.46 0.86
N ARG A 367 25.39 17.69 1.37
CA ARG A 367 25.03 18.03 2.74
C ARG A 367 23.69 18.74 2.77
N TRP A 368 22.93 18.53 3.83
CA TRP A 368 21.69 19.25 4.08
C TRP A 368 21.92 20.77 4.01
N THR A 369 21.18 21.43 3.13
CA THR A 369 21.26 22.87 2.90
C THR A 369 19.86 23.46 3.00
N LYS A 370 19.73 24.54 3.76
CA LYS A 370 18.47 25.30 3.88
C LYS A 370 18.32 26.23 2.68
N TYR A 371 17.13 26.24 2.09
CA TYR A 371 16.70 27.20 1.08
C TYR A 371 15.54 28.01 1.65
N GLU A 372 15.56 29.33 1.45
CA GLU A 372 14.55 30.25 1.99
C GLU A 372 14.25 31.36 0.99
N TYR A 373 12.96 31.68 0.84
CA TYR A 373 12.44 32.66 -0.12
C TYR A 373 11.32 33.47 0.53
N ARG A 374 11.30 34.77 0.23
CA ARG A 374 10.17 35.66 0.57
C ARG A 374 9.16 35.65 -0.58
N VAL A 375 7.91 35.31 -0.29
CA VAL A 375 6.83 35.21 -1.28
C VAL A 375 5.86 36.37 -1.06
N LYS A 376 5.79 37.27 -2.04
CA LYS A 376 4.92 38.46 -1.97
C LYS A 376 3.63 38.25 -2.75
N VAL A 377 2.52 38.14 -2.03
CA VAL A 377 1.18 37.94 -2.59
C VAL A 377 0.42 39.26 -2.59
N VAL A 378 -0.06 39.69 -3.76
CA VAL A 378 -0.78 40.96 -3.95
C VAL A 378 -2.27 40.77 -4.27
N ARG A 379 -2.70 39.55 -4.58
CA ARG A 379 -4.09 39.18 -4.81
C ARG A 379 -4.35 37.79 -4.26
N ASP A 380 -5.60 37.52 -3.89
CA ASP A 380 -6.05 36.16 -3.56
C ASP A 380 -5.69 35.19 -4.70
N VAL A 381 -5.08 34.07 -4.35
CA VAL A 381 -4.68 33.05 -5.32
C VAL A 381 -4.78 31.65 -4.74
N GLY A 382 -5.32 30.74 -5.55
CA GLY A 382 -5.44 29.32 -5.24
C GLY A 382 -6.65 28.66 -5.90
N PRO A 383 -6.85 27.35 -5.69
CA PRO A 383 -5.98 26.46 -4.92
C PRO A 383 -4.62 26.23 -5.61
N LEU A 384 -3.54 26.32 -4.84
CA LEU A 384 -2.14 26.15 -5.25
C LEU A 384 -1.59 24.80 -4.81
N ALA A 385 -0.60 24.31 -5.57
CA ALA A 385 0.28 23.22 -5.18
C ALA A 385 1.74 23.66 -5.22
N ILE A 386 2.59 23.07 -4.37
CA ILE A 386 4.06 23.17 -4.48
C ILE A 386 4.55 21.98 -5.27
N TYR A 387 5.46 22.22 -6.21
CA TYR A 387 6.18 21.19 -6.93
C TYR A 387 7.67 21.28 -6.67
N PHE A 388 8.29 20.13 -6.43
CA PHE A 388 9.73 19.95 -6.44
C PHE A 388 10.13 19.09 -7.63
N TYR A 389 11.00 19.62 -8.46
CA TYR A 389 11.48 18.99 -9.69
C TYR A 389 12.91 18.48 -9.49
N SER A 390 13.13 17.19 -9.69
CA SER A 390 14.46 16.60 -9.87
C SER A 390 14.80 16.54 -11.36
N VAL A 391 15.93 17.14 -11.73
CA VAL A 391 16.41 17.24 -13.13
C VAL A 391 17.86 16.75 -13.30
N GLY A 392 18.45 16.26 -12.21
CA GLY A 392 19.79 15.69 -12.17
C GLY A 392 19.82 14.15 -12.12
N GLY A 393 20.99 13.60 -11.85
CA GLY A 393 21.15 12.19 -11.44
C GLY A 393 20.95 12.01 -9.93
N GLY A 394 21.17 10.79 -9.45
CA GLY A 394 21.19 10.48 -8.02
C GLY A 394 19.81 10.53 -7.35
N ILE A 395 19.84 10.71 -6.03
CA ILE A 395 18.69 10.87 -5.15
C ILE A 395 18.64 12.31 -4.66
N LEU A 396 17.49 12.95 -4.85
CA LEU A 396 17.18 14.22 -4.21
C LEU A 396 16.34 13.95 -2.96
N PHE A 397 16.88 14.36 -1.80
CA PHE A 397 16.16 14.35 -0.53
C PHE A 397 15.61 15.75 -0.22
N ILE A 398 14.37 15.81 0.29
CA ILE A 398 13.68 17.06 0.66
C ILE A 398 13.02 16.87 2.02
N ASP A 399 13.17 17.85 2.90
CA ASP A 399 12.66 17.82 4.27
C ASP A 399 12.28 19.23 4.78
N ALA A 400 11.49 19.28 5.86
CA ALA A 400 11.07 20.47 6.58
C ALA A 400 10.58 21.61 5.68
N VAL A 401 9.69 21.26 4.74
CA VAL A 401 9.02 22.20 3.83
C VAL A 401 8.02 23.04 4.63
N SER A 402 8.18 24.35 4.60
CA SER A 402 7.29 25.27 5.28
C SER A 402 6.92 26.49 4.45
N LEU A 403 5.69 26.95 4.60
CA LEU A 403 5.17 28.19 4.06
C LEU A 403 4.34 28.88 5.14
N VAL A 404 4.84 30.00 5.67
CA VAL A 404 4.24 30.70 6.80
C VAL A 404 4.00 32.17 6.43
N ARG A 405 2.84 32.72 6.77
CA ARG A 405 2.56 34.15 6.59
C ARG A 405 3.35 34.97 7.63
N GLU A 406 4.04 36.03 7.20
CA GLU A 406 4.76 36.90 8.11
C GLU A 406 3.77 37.76 8.93
N GLY A 407 4.01 37.90 10.23
CA GLY A 407 3.24 38.78 11.11
C GLY A 407 1.92 38.21 11.67
N GLU A 408 1.47 37.03 11.22
CA GLU A 408 0.31 36.34 11.79
C GLU A 408 0.71 35.00 12.42
N VAL A 409 0.47 34.86 13.73
CA VAL A 409 0.35 33.56 14.38
C VAL A 409 -1.15 33.28 14.44
N THR A 410 -1.71 32.71 13.38
CA THR A 410 -3.08 32.19 13.46
C THR A 410 -3.04 30.87 14.20
N GLU A 411 -3.47 30.87 15.45
CA GLU A 411 -3.84 29.64 16.13
C GLU A 411 -5.09 29.09 15.45
N ALA A 412 -4.98 27.90 14.86
CA ALA A 412 -6.16 27.16 14.47
C ALA A 412 -6.89 26.76 15.76
N VAL A 413 -7.95 27.49 16.11
CA VAL A 413 -8.84 27.09 17.20
C VAL A 413 -9.59 25.85 16.72
N ALA A 414 -9.10 24.68 17.10
CA ALA A 414 -9.82 23.44 16.89
C ALA A 414 -11.11 23.51 17.71
N THR A 415 -12.26 23.62 17.03
CA THR A 415 -13.54 23.50 17.72
C THR A 415 -13.62 22.07 18.28
N PRO A 416 -13.81 21.89 19.60
CA PRO A 416 -13.93 20.56 20.18
C PRO A 416 -15.08 19.80 19.50
N ARG A 417 -14.76 18.70 18.82
CA ARG A 417 -15.77 17.83 18.24
C ARG A 417 -16.38 16.99 19.36
N GLN A 418 -17.71 16.83 19.32
CA GLN A 418 -18.37 15.93 20.26
C GLN A 418 -17.85 14.50 20.05
N PRO A 419 -17.54 13.76 21.13
CA PRO A 419 -17.17 12.36 21.04
C PRO A 419 -18.29 11.56 20.37
N MET A 420 -18.00 10.94 19.24
CA MET A 420 -18.92 10.01 18.57
C MET A 420 -18.52 8.58 18.91
N LYS A 421 -19.51 7.68 18.96
CA LYS A 421 -19.24 6.25 19.11
C LYS A 421 -18.61 5.73 17.81
N PRO A 422 -17.43 5.11 17.84
CA PRO A 422 -16.83 4.53 16.64
C PRO A 422 -17.73 3.45 16.05
N SER A 423 -17.61 3.29 14.73
CA SER A 423 -18.14 2.10 14.07
C SER A 423 -17.35 0.87 14.52
N LYS A 424 -17.96 -0.31 14.45
CA LYS A 424 -17.27 -1.59 14.60
C LYS A 424 -17.51 -2.43 13.35
N VAL A 425 -16.47 -2.74 12.62
CA VAL A 425 -16.49 -3.55 11.42
C VAL A 425 -15.77 -4.87 11.68
N GLU A 426 -16.52 -5.96 11.56
CA GLU A 426 -16.04 -7.31 11.87
C GLU A 426 -16.13 -8.21 10.64
N ILE A 427 -15.14 -9.06 10.46
CA ILE A 427 -15.14 -10.12 9.44
C ILE A 427 -15.36 -11.45 10.14
N ARG A 428 -16.38 -12.20 9.71
CA ARG A 428 -16.71 -13.53 10.23
C ARG A 428 -16.78 -14.49 9.05
N GLY A 429 -15.72 -15.28 8.86
CA GLY A 429 -15.50 -16.02 7.62
C GLY A 429 -15.37 -15.04 6.45
N THR A 430 -16.25 -15.17 5.45
CA THR A 430 -16.24 -14.30 4.25
C THR A 430 -17.23 -13.14 4.33
N VAL A 431 -17.94 -12.99 5.45
CA VAL A 431 -19.01 -11.98 5.60
C VAL A 431 -18.54 -10.82 6.46
N THR A 432 -18.75 -9.61 5.97
CA THR A 432 -18.51 -8.36 6.69
C THR A 432 -19.75 -7.94 7.48
N TYR A 433 -19.54 -7.45 8.70
CA TYR A 433 -20.56 -6.89 9.57
C TYR A 433 -20.18 -5.47 9.97
N VAL A 434 -21.13 -4.53 9.91
CA VAL A 434 -20.97 -3.17 10.45
C VAL A 434 -21.93 -3.01 11.61
N ASN A 435 -21.40 -2.70 12.79
CA ASN A 435 -22.14 -2.60 14.05
C ASN A 435 -23.03 -3.82 14.32
N GLY A 436 -22.51 -5.02 14.02
CA GLY A 436 -23.20 -6.30 14.19
C GLY A 436 -24.23 -6.65 13.12
N LYS A 437 -24.45 -5.80 12.12
CA LYS A 437 -25.37 -6.05 11.00
C LYS A 437 -24.60 -6.52 9.76
N PRO A 438 -25.05 -7.56 9.04
CA PRO A 438 -24.43 -7.97 7.78
C PRO A 438 -24.35 -6.80 6.79
N PHE A 439 -23.20 -6.67 6.13
CA PHE A 439 -22.90 -5.55 5.26
C PHE A 439 -22.25 -6.07 3.97
N PHE A 440 -22.89 -5.79 2.84
CA PHE A 440 -22.30 -6.00 1.51
C PHE A 440 -21.89 -4.63 0.95
N PRO A 441 -20.58 -4.34 0.82
CA PRO A 441 -20.10 -3.07 0.30
C PRO A 441 -20.48 -2.91 -1.18
N ILE A 442 -21.12 -1.78 -1.48
CA ILE A 442 -21.49 -1.35 -2.83
C ILE A 442 -21.07 0.12 -2.93
N GLY A 443 -20.01 0.40 -3.69
CA GLY A 443 -19.39 1.72 -3.60
C GLY A 443 -18.63 2.18 -4.81
N PHE A 444 -18.11 3.39 -4.72
CA PHE A 444 -17.28 4.02 -5.75
C PHE A 444 -15.97 4.50 -5.15
N TYR A 445 -14.94 4.57 -5.98
CA TYR A 445 -13.82 5.45 -5.72
C TYR A 445 -14.26 6.92 -5.84
N ASN A 446 -13.97 7.71 -4.81
CA ASN A 446 -14.10 9.18 -4.83
C ASN A 446 -15.49 9.75 -5.13
N ALA A 447 -16.56 9.03 -4.79
CA ALA A 447 -17.89 9.61 -4.90
C ALA A 447 -18.10 10.79 -3.94
N GLU A 448 -19.06 11.63 -4.31
CA GLU A 448 -19.62 12.67 -3.46
C GLU A 448 -20.73 12.06 -2.59
N PRO A 449 -20.69 12.21 -1.25
CA PRO A 449 -21.65 11.55 -0.34
C PRO A 449 -23.11 11.86 -0.68
N GLU A 450 -23.41 13.12 -0.97
CA GLU A 450 -24.76 13.61 -1.27
C GLU A 450 -25.31 12.99 -2.56
N SER A 451 -24.44 12.75 -3.54
CA SER A 451 -24.81 12.12 -4.81
C SER A 451 -25.22 10.65 -4.65
N LEU A 452 -24.85 9.99 -3.54
CA LEU A 452 -25.24 8.61 -3.24
C LEU A 452 -26.55 8.51 -2.46
N ARG A 453 -27.08 9.62 -1.95
CA ARG A 453 -28.32 9.65 -1.18
C ARG A 453 -29.49 9.11 -2.01
N GLY A 454 -30.28 8.21 -1.41
CA GLY A 454 -31.43 7.59 -2.07
C GLY A 454 -31.10 6.48 -3.07
N THR A 455 -29.82 6.15 -3.26
CA THR A 455 -29.38 5.00 -4.07
C THR A 455 -29.20 3.74 -3.22
N GLY A 456 -28.68 2.66 -3.82
CA GLY A 456 -28.24 1.47 -3.09
C GLY A 456 -26.77 1.50 -2.65
N PHE A 457 -26.00 2.51 -3.06
CA PHE A 457 -24.60 2.66 -2.64
C PHE A 457 -24.50 2.95 -1.15
N ASN A 458 -23.56 2.30 -0.47
CA ASN A 458 -23.36 2.39 0.98
C ASN A 458 -21.89 2.58 1.37
N PHE A 459 -20.99 2.68 0.40
CA PHE A 459 -19.56 2.68 0.62
C PHE A 459 -18.83 3.65 -0.31
N ILE A 460 -17.82 4.33 0.22
CA ILE A 460 -16.86 5.12 -0.57
C ILE A 460 -15.45 4.65 -0.22
N CYS A 461 -14.71 4.21 -1.24
CA CYS A 461 -13.25 4.16 -1.13
C CYS A 461 -12.74 5.57 -1.45
N ARG A 462 -12.25 6.29 -0.44
CA ARG A 462 -11.74 7.63 -0.66
C ARG A 462 -10.30 7.56 -1.13
N ASP A 463 -10.09 7.97 -2.37
CA ASP A 463 -8.79 7.98 -3.04
C ASP A 463 -8.47 9.38 -3.65
N PRO A 464 -8.01 10.36 -2.88
CA PRO A 464 -7.54 11.60 -3.45
C PRO A 464 -6.06 11.50 -3.86
N GLY A 465 -5.58 10.37 -4.39
CA GLY A 465 -4.14 10.11 -4.38
C GLY A 465 -3.58 10.18 -2.96
N PRO A 466 -2.26 10.40 -2.76
CA PRO A 466 -1.69 10.44 -1.42
C PRO A 466 -2.27 11.63 -0.64
N GLY A 467 -3.15 11.36 0.31
CA GLY A 467 -3.89 12.37 1.05
C GLY A 467 -5.08 11.81 1.82
N MET A 468 -5.53 12.53 2.86
CA MET A 468 -6.69 12.13 3.68
C MET A 468 -7.92 12.99 3.44
N PRO A 469 -9.13 12.43 3.58
CA PRO A 469 -10.33 13.25 3.71
C PRO A 469 -10.23 14.14 4.95
N GLY A 470 -10.80 15.35 4.87
CA GLY A 470 -11.08 16.13 6.06
C GLY A 470 -12.18 15.45 6.88
N LEU A 471 -12.22 15.69 8.19
CA LEU A 471 -13.26 15.12 9.05
C LEU A 471 -14.68 15.56 8.64
N GLU A 472 -14.83 16.75 8.05
CA GLU A 472 -16.08 17.22 7.44
C GLU A 472 -16.61 16.27 6.37
N PHE A 473 -15.73 15.71 5.52
CA PHE A 473 -16.15 14.71 4.53
C PHE A 473 -16.72 13.46 5.21
N LEU A 474 -16.13 13.03 6.33
CA LEU A 474 -16.63 11.90 7.09
C LEU A 474 -17.98 12.24 7.75
N ASP A 475 -18.16 13.46 8.26
CA ASP A 475 -19.44 13.94 8.81
C ASP A 475 -20.55 13.86 7.72
N HIS A 476 -20.24 14.29 6.50
CA HIS A 476 -21.15 14.20 5.35
C HIS A 476 -21.45 12.75 4.96
N CYS A 477 -20.45 11.86 4.99
CA CYS A 477 -20.67 10.43 4.77
C CYS A 477 -21.60 9.84 5.83
N TYR A 478 -21.36 10.16 7.11
CA TYR A 478 -22.18 9.69 8.22
C TYR A 478 -23.63 10.16 8.09
N ALA A 479 -23.85 11.45 7.78
CA ALA A 479 -25.18 12.02 7.58
C ALA A 479 -25.96 11.36 6.42
N ASN A 480 -25.25 10.80 5.44
CA ASN A 480 -25.85 10.10 4.29
C ASN A 480 -25.86 8.57 4.44
N GLY A 481 -25.44 8.02 5.59
CA GLY A 481 -25.41 6.58 5.84
C GLY A 481 -24.35 5.83 5.01
N ILE A 482 -23.27 6.51 4.67
CA ILE A 482 -22.18 5.99 3.84
C ILE A 482 -20.97 5.66 4.72
N MET A 483 -20.46 4.44 4.55
CA MET A 483 -19.21 3.98 5.17
C MET A 483 -18.01 4.34 4.28
N VAL A 484 -16.85 4.61 4.89
CA VAL A 484 -15.67 5.14 4.19
C VAL A 484 -14.43 4.33 4.50
N SER A 485 -13.71 3.93 3.47
CA SER A 485 -12.31 3.53 3.63
C SER A 485 -11.35 4.64 3.27
N ILE A 486 -10.31 4.76 4.09
CA ILE A 486 -9.33 5.85 4.04
C ILE A 486 -8.00 5.29 3.50
N ASN A 487 -7.46 5.92 2.45
CA ASN A 487 -6.24 5.52 1.75
C ASN A 487 -4.96 5.97 2.50
N MET A 488 -4.01 5.04 2.68
CA MET A 488 -2.70 5.25 3.33
C MET A 488 -1.52 5.08 2.37
N GLU A 489 -1.76 5.10 1.06
CA GLU A 489 -0.74 4.82 0.05
C GLU A 489 0.51 5.71 0.19
N GLY A 490 0.37 6.96 0.64
CA GLY A 490 1.52 7.86 0.75
C GLY A 490 2.57 7.37 1.75
N ILE A 491 2.12 6.72 2.83
CA ILE A 491 3.00 6.05 3.79
C ILE A 491 3.58 4.77 3.19
N MET A 492 2.75 3.96 2.56
CA MET A 492 3.18 2.67 2.04
C MET A 492 4.15 2.81 0.87
N ARG A 493 3.92 3.75 -0.05
CA ARG A 493 4.84 4.10 -1.15
C ARG A 493 6.10 4.80 -0.67
N ALA A 494 6.08 5.37 0.54
CA ALA A 494 7.30 5.85 1.21
C ALA A 494 8.05 4.73 1.94
N HIS A 495 7.48 3.53 2.04
CA HIS A 495 8.02 2.38 2.78
C HIS A 495 8.21 2.64 4.27
N LEU A 496 7.19 3.25 4.89
CA LEU A 496 7.11 3.57 6.31
C LEU A 496 5.94 2.85 7.01
N PRO A 497 5.76 1.52 6.85
CA PRO A 497 4.57 0.82 7.37
C PRO A 497 4.32 1.01 8.88
N TRP A 498 5.37 1.31 9.66
CA TRP A 498 5.27 1.58 11.10
C TRP A 498 4.61 2.92 11.46
N GLN A 499 4.46 3.84 10.51
CA GLN A 499 3.80 5.14 10.71
C GLN A 499 2.28 5.08 10.56
N ALA A 500 1.73 3.95 10.07
CA ALA A 500 0.29 3.79 9.85
C ALA A 500 -0.58 4.05 11.12
N PRO A 501 -0.20 3.60 12.34
CA PRO A 501 -0.94 3.90 13.56
C PRO A 501 -1.15 5.40 13.84
N GLU A 502 -0.09 6.19 13.73
CA GLU A 502 -0.14 7.63 14.01
C GLU A 502 -1.01 8.39 13.01
N LEU A 503 -0.98 7.96 11.74
CA LEU A 503 -1.77 8.54 10.66
C LEU A 503 -3.28 8.42 10.89
N ILE A 504 -3.74 7.33 11.52
CA ILE A 504 -5.17 7.05 11.69
C ILE A 504 -5.79 7.69 12.94
N GLU A 505 -4.99 8.16 13.89
CA GLU A 505 -5.46 8.69 15.18
C GLU A 505 -6.59 9.73 15.07
N PRO A 506 -6.53 10.71 14.14
CA PRO A 506 -7.59 11.70 14.00
C PRO A 506 -8.92 11.11 13.51
N PHE A 507 -8.90 9.93 12.88
CA PHE A 507 -10.01 9.38 12.10
C PHE A 507 -10.65 8.15 12.73
N LYS A 508 -9.88 7.30 13.42
CA LYS A 508 -10.31 5.95 13.85
C LYS A 508 -11.58 5.91 14.69
N ASN A 509 -11.91 7.00 15.38
CA ASN A 509 -13.11 7.09 16.21
C ASN A 509 -14.36 7.60 15.48
N HIS A 510 -14.25 7.94 14.19
CA HIS A 510 -15.36 8.51 13.44
C HIS A 510 -16.36 7.42 12.99
N PRO A 511 -17.68 7.57 13.18
CA PRO A 511 -18.68 6.52 12.94
C PRO A 511 -18.86 6.12 11.46
N ALA A 512 -18.48 6.99 10.51
CA ALA A 512 -18.44 6.66 9.08
C ALA A 512 -17.24 5.80 8.66
N VAL A 513 -16.21 5.61 9.50
CA VAL A 513 -15.04 4.82 9.10
C VAL A 513 -15.43 3.35 8.99
N PHE A 514 -15.17 2.77 7.82
CA PHE A 514 -15.26 1.35 7.58
C PHE A 514 -13.95 0.64 7.91
N GLY A 515 -12.83 1.22 7.49
CA GLY A 515 -11.50 0.64 7.66
C GLY A 515 -10.47 1.19 6.69
N TRP A 516 -9.31 0.55 6.65
CA TRP A 516 -8.09 1.17 6.16
C TRP A 516 -7.68 0.58 4.82
N TYR A 517 -7.65 1.43 3.79
CA TYR A 517 -7.16 1.03 2.48
C TYR A 517 -5.63 1.20 2.47
N VAL A 518 -4.91 0.10 2.67
CA VAL A 518 -3.48 0.14 3.03
C VAL A 518 -2.65 0.70 1.88
N CYS A 519 -2.81 0.13 0.70
CA CYS A 519 -2.17 0.61 -0.51
C CYS A 519 -3.02 0.18 -1.70
N ASP A 520 -3.17 1.07 -2.67
CA ASP A 520 -3.67 0.71 -4.00
C ASP A 520 -2.56 -0.05 -4.75
N GLU A 521 -2.87 -1.12 -5.46
CA GLU A 521 -1.94 -1.80 -6.38
C GLU A 521 -0.48 -1.93 -5.84
N PRO A 522 -0.25 -2.60 -4.69
CA PRO A 522 1.07 -2.70 -4.08
C PRO A 522 2.04 -3.51 -4.96
N ASP A 523 1.54 -4.27 -5.94
CA ASP A 523 2.32 -5.09 -6.85
C ASP A 523 2.78 -4.37 -8.13
N HIS A 524 2.48 -3.08 -8.26
CA HIS A 524 2.77 -2.32 -9.47
C HIS A 524 4.28 -2.15 -9.73
N PRO A 525 4.76 -2.42 -10.97
CA PRO A 525 6.19 -2.58 -11.29
C PRO A 525 7.11 -1.39 -11.05
N ARG A 526 6.55 -0.20 -10.82
CA ARG A 526 7.32 1.05 -10.63
C ARG A 526 7.32 1.56 -9.20
N TRP A 527 6.35 1.14 -8.40
CA TRP A 527 6.10 1.69 -7.08
C TRP A 527 5.66 0.59 -6.11
N THR A 528 6.22 -0.60 -6.28
CA THR A 528 5.88 -1.79 -5.50
C THR A 528 6.04 -1.54 -4.00
N VAL A 529 5.12 -2.07 -3.19
CA VAL A 529 5.24 -2.17 -1.73
C VAL A 529 5.29 -3.67 -1.38
N PRO A 530 6.42 -4.20 -0.86
CA PRO A 530 6.55 -5.63 -0.57
C PRO A 530 5.47 -6.18 0.41
N PRO A 531 5.07 -7.47 0.28
CA PRO A 531 4.09 -8.09 1.17
C PRO A 531 4.39 -7.95 2.68
N PRO A 532 5.65 -8.08 3.17
CA PRO A 532 5.97 -7.86 4.58
C PRO A 532 5.62 -6.45 5.09
N GLU A 533 5.74 -5.42 4.25
CA GLU A 533 5.39 -4.06 4.65
C GLU A 533 3.87 -3.91 4.81
N MET A 534 3.09 -4.49 3.90
CA MET A 534 1.62 -4.53 3.97
C MET A 534 1.15 -5.26 5.24
N ARG A 535 1.73 -6.42 5.54
CA ARG A 535 1.38 -7.24 6.72
C ARG A 535 1.79 -6.58 8.03
N LEU A 536 2.94 -5.89 8.07
CA LEU A 536 3.34 -5.12 9.24
C LEU A 536 2.36 -3.96 9.51
N ALA A 537 2.01 -3.19 8.48
CA ALA A 537 1.05 -2.10 8.61
C ALA A 537 -0.29 -2.63 9.14
N THR A 538 -0.84 -3.69 8.55
CA THR A 538 -2.06 -4.37 9.04
C THR A 538 -1.94 -4.78 10.51
N SER A 539 -0.84 -5.45 10.88
CA SER A 539 -0.62 -5.94 12.24
C SER A 539 -0.55 -4.81 13.27
N LEU A 540 0.01 -3.65 12.90
CA LEU A 540 0.08 -2.49 13.77
C LEU A 540 -1.27 -1.77 13.86
N LEU A 541 -1.99 -1.64 12.75
CA LEU A 541 -3.32 -1.06 12.71
C LEU A 541 -4.30 -1.84 13.60
N HIS A 542 -4.31 -3.17 13.56
CA HIS A 542 -5.17 -3.97 14.44
C HIS A 542 -4.89 -3.77 15.94
N ARG A 543 -3.65 -3.43 16.32
CA ARG A 543 -3.31 -3.12 17.72
C ARG A 543 -3.83 -1.75 18.14
N THR A 544 -3.78 -0.78 17.24
CA THR A 544 -4.15 0.62 17.50
C THR A 544 -5.65 0.90 17.31
N ASP A 545 -6.27 0.15 16.40
CA ASP A 545 -7.68 0.22 16.04
C ASP A 545 -8.24 -1.18 15.74
N PRO A 546 -8.67 -1.92 16.77
CA PRO A 546 -9.25 -3.25 16.60
C PRO A 546 -10.68 -3.22 16.02
N ASN A 547 -11.26 -2.03 15.79
CA ASN A 547 -12.63 -1.91 15.32
C ASN A 547 -12.75 -2.00 13.81
N HIS A 548 -11.68 -1.84 13.04
CA HIS A 548 -11.78 -1.71 11.59
C HIS A 548 -10.78 -2.61 10.84
N PRO A 549 -11.21 -3.27 9.75
CA PRO A 549 -10.35 -4.10 8.92
C PRO A 549 -9.42 -3.29 8.03
N THR A 550 -8.41 -3.96 7.49
CA THR A 550 -7.56 -3.48 6.41
C THR A 550 -7.90 -4.15 5.08
N TRP A 551 -7.64 -3.44 3.98
CA TRP A 551 -7.81 -4.00 2.64
C TRP A 551 -6.90 -3.36 1.60
N THR A 552 -6.74 -4.02 0.46
CA THR A 552 -5.91 -3.59 -0.67
C THR A 552 -6.47 -4.12 -1.99
N VAL A 553 -6.20 -3.43 -3.09
CA VAL A 553 -6.41 -3.95 -4.45
C VAL A 553 -5.07 -4.40 -5.00
N VAL A 554 -5.00 -5.64 -5.48
CA VAL A 554 -3.85 -6.20 -6.19
C VAL A 554 -4.23 -6.35 -7.65
N MET A 555 -3.36 -5.95 -8.55
CA MET A 555 -3.69 -5.95 -9.97
C MET A 555 -3.73 -7.38 -10.55
N PRO A 556 -4.63 -7.68 -11.50
CA PRO A 556 -4.89 -9.05 -11.98
C PRO A 556 -3.94 -9.52 -13.09
N TRP A 557 -2.90 -8.75 -13.41
CA TRP A 557 -2.00 -9.06 -14.53
C TRP A 557 -1.12 -10.30 -14.31
N ALA A 558 -0.97 -10.77 -13.08
CA ALA A 558 -0.37 -12.05 -12.77
C ALA A 558 -0.97 -12.64 -11.48
N ASP A 559 -1.62 -13.80 -11.59
CA ASP A 559 -2.20 -14.52 -10.45
C ASP A 559 -1.21 -14.68 -9.30
N SER A 560 0.06 -14.93 -9.61
CA SER A 560 1.16 -15.07 -8.65
C SER A 560 1.19 -13.94 -7.62
N ASN A 561 0.94 -12.70 -8.05
CA ASN A 561 0.98 -11.53 -7.18
C ASN A 561 -0.21 -11.54 -6.23
N ILE A 562 -1.42 -11.89 -6.69
CA ILE A 562 -2.59 -12.03 -5.82
C ILE A 562 -2.29 -13.01 -4.68
N TYR A 563 -1.65 -14.16 -4.97
CA TYR A 563 -1.24 -15.10 -3.92
C TYR A 563 -0.17 -14.56 -2.96
N GLN A 564 0.68 -13.61 -3.37
CA GLN A 564 1.69 -13.00 -2.49
C GLN A 564 1.07 -12.07 -1.44
N TYR A 565 -0.02 -11.39 -1.78
CA TYR A 565 -0.64 -10.41 -0.90
C TYR A 565 -1.88 -10.95 -0.16
N ALA A 566 -2.34 -12.16 -0.52
CA ALA A 566 -3.57 -12.77 -0.03
C ALA A 566 -3.67 -12.86 1.51
N ASP A 567 -2.53 -12.95 2.21
CA ASP A 567 -2.44 -13.05 3.66
C ASP A 567 -2.01 -11.74 4.37
N THR A 568 -1.85 -10.64 3.64
CA THR A 568 -1.30 -9.37 4.17
C THR A 568 -2.34 -8.40 4.74
N VAL A 569 -3.61 -8.61 4.38
CA VAL A 569 -4.77 -7.76 4.77
C VAL A 569 -5.99 -8.64 5.08
N ASP A 570 -7.01 -8.04 5.72
CA ASP A 570 -8.24 -8.76 6.06
C ASP A 570 -9.14 -9.01 4.85
N ILE A 571 -9.13 -8.08 3.88
CA ILE A 571 -9.90 -8.16 2.64
C ILE A 571 -8.97 -7.90 1.46
N ILE A 572 -8.86 -8.87 0.55
CA ILE A 572 -8.13 -8.67 -0.70
C ILE A 572 -9.10 -8.38 -1.84
N ALA A 573 -8.73 -7.44 -2.69
CA ALA A 573 -9.49 -7.06 -3.87
C ALA A 573 -8.61 -7.13 -5.12
N THR A 574 -9.25 -7.15 -6.30
CA THR A 574 -8.59 -6.95 -7.59
C THR A 574 -9.48 -6.12 -8.48
N ASP A 575 -8.88 -5.46 -9.47
CA ASP A 575 -9.58 -4.63 -10.43
C ASP A 575 -9.54 -5.23 -11.82
N MET A 576 -10.69 -5.34 -12.49
CA MET A 576 -10.76 -5.92 -13.83
C MET A 576 -11.61 -5.06 -14.75
N TYR A 577 -10.94 -4.43 -15.73
CA TYR A 577 -11.53 -3.46 -16.68
C TYR A 577 -11.53 -4.02 -18.11
N PRO A 578 -12.44 -4.96 -18.44
CA PRO A 578 -12.38 -5.71 -19.68
C PRO A 578 -12.72 -4.90 -20.94
N ILE A 579 -13.35 -3.73 -20.84
CA ILE A 579 -13.94 -3.05 -22.00
C ILE A 579 -12.86 -2.57 -22.95
N ALA A 580 -11.91 -1.78 -22.45
CA ALA A 580 -10.81 -1.26 -23.26
C ALA A 580 -9.61 -2.21 -23.28
N ASP A 581 -9.22 -2.74 -22.13
CA ASP A 581 -7.93 -3.41 -21.97
C ASP A 581 -7.95 -4.86 -22.50
N TYR A 582 -9.15 -5.43 -22.63
CA TYR A 582 -9.34 -6.83 -23.01
C TYR A 582 -10.42 -7.05 -24.07
N ASN A 583 -10.66 -6.03 -24.91
CA ASN A 583 -11.61 -6.11 -26.03
C ASN A 583 -12.98 -6.69 -25.62
N ARG A 584 -13.53 -6.19 -24.49
CA ARG A 584 -14.84 -6.57 -23.92
C ARG A 584 -14.96 -8.04 -23.50
N GLN A 585 -13.87 -8.71 -23.17
CA GLN A 585 -13.92 -10.07 -22.60
C GLN A 585 -14.40 -10.04 -21.14
N LEU A 586 -15.70 -9.84 -20.92
CA LEU A 586 -16.29 -9.66 -19.58
C LEU A 586 -16.05 -10.85 -18.63
N ILE A 587 -15.93 -12.07 -19.18
CA ILE A 587 -15.63 -13.29 -18.42
C ILE A 587 -14.34 -13.20 -17.59
N ARG A 588 -13.43 -12.26 -17.91
CA ARG A 588 -12.23 -12.00 -17.11
C ARG A 588 -12.56 -11.53 -15.70
N VAL A 589 -13.71 -10.88 -15.48
CA VAL A 589 -14.16 -10.49 -14.13
C VAL A 589 -14.43 -11.73 -13.28
N ALA A 590 -15.09 -12.74 -13.85
CA ALA A 590 -15.31 -14.03 -13.20
C ALA A 590 -13.99 -14.74 -12.89
N HIS A 591 -13.08 -14.87 -13.88
CA HIS A 591 -11.78 -15.50 -13.66
C HIS A 591 -10.95 -14.81 -12.57
N ALA A 592 -10.91 -13.48 -12.55
CA ALA A 592 -10.21 -12.71 -11.54
C ALA A 592 -10.81 -12.93 -10.14
N THR A 593 -12.14 -13.01 -10.06
CA THR A 593 -12.85 -13.35 -8.81
C THR A 593 -12.46 -14.75 -8.33
N ASP A 594 -12.43 -15.75 -9.22
CA ASP A 594 -12.05 -17.12 -8.87
C ASP A 594 -10.61 -17.21 -8.37
N VAL A 595 -9.69 -16.44 -8.96
CA VAL A 595 -8.30 -16.34 -8.49
C VAL A 595 -8.24 -15.79 -7.07
N LEU A 596 -8.97 -14.72 -6.77
CA LEU A 596 -9.04 -14.18 -5.40
C LEU A 596 -9.57 -15.23 -4.41
N ARG A 597 -10.68 -15.91 -4.74
CA ARG A 597 -11.28 -16.95 -3.88
C ARG A 597 -10.27 -18.06 -3.57
N ARG A 598 -9.56 -18.57 -4.58
CA ARG A 598 -8.51 -19.58 -4.41
C ARG A 598 -7.34 -19.05 -3.59
N ALA A 599 -6.89 -17.83 -3.86
CA ALA A 599 -5.73 -17.24 -3.19
C ALA A 599 -5.94 -17.13 -1.68
N VAL A 600 -7.15 -16.81 -1.25
CA VAL A 600 -7.51 -16.74 0.17
C VAL A 600 -8.06 -18.03 0.76
N LYS A 601 -8.01 -19.13 -0.01
CA LYS A 601 -8.55 -20.45 0.40
C LYS A 601 -10.01 -20.37 0.86
N TRP A 602 -10.82 -19.48 0.27
CA TRP A 602 -12.22 -19.25 0.63
C TRP A 602 -12.46 -18.80 2.09
N GLU A 603 -11.42 -18.47 2.86
CA GLU A 603 -11.50 -18.20 4.30
C GLU A 603 -11.75 -16.73 4.66
N ARG A 604 -11.55 -15.80 3.72
CA ARG A 604 -11.71 -14.37 3.95
C ARG A 604 -12.49 -13.70 2.80
N PRO A 605 -13.06 -12.50 3.02
CA PRO A 605 -13.80 -11.80 1.98
C PRO A 605 -12.89 -11.38 0.83
N VAL A 606 -13.43 -11.41 -0.39
CA VAL A 606 -12.77 -10.88 -1.59
C VAL A 606 -13.65 -9.86 -2.26
N TRP A 607 -13.09 -8.73 -2.71
CA TRP A 607 -13.85 -7.69 -3.40
C TRP A 607 -13.42 -7.56 -4.85
N MET A 608 -14.36 -7.13 -5.70
CA MET A 608 -14.07 -6.81 -7.09
C MET A 608 -14.23 -5.33 -7.34
N VAL A 609 -13.23 -4.76 -8.01
CA VAL A 609 -13.33 -3.44 -8.61
C VAL A 609 -13.65 -3.60 -10.09
N THR A 610 -14.73 -2.96 -10.55
CA THR A 610 -15.13 -3.00 -11.97
C THR A 610 -15.23 -1.59 -12.54
N GLU A 611 -15.09 -1.48 -13.85
CA GLU A 611 -15.18 -0.17 -14.49
C GLU A 611 -16.65 0.29 -14.57
N ALA A 612 -16.89 1.57 -14.32
CA ALA A 612 -18.17 2.26 -14.46
C ALA A 612 -17.92 3.52 -15.31
N THR A 613 -17.86 3.34 -16.63
CA THR A 613 -17.39 4.40 -17.55
C THR A 613 -18.31 4.57 -18.74
N SER A 614 -18.19 5.72 -19.41
CA SER A 614 -18.94 5.97 -20.65
C SER A 614 -18.54 5.07 -21.83
N LYS A 615 -17.50 4.24 -21.69
CA LYS A 615 -17.09 3.28 -22.72
C LYS A 615 -17.87 1.97 -22.66
N ALA A 616 -18.40 1.62 -21.49
CA ALA A 616 -19.26 0.47 -21.29
C ALA A 616 -20.69 0.80 -21.73
N THR A 617 -21.44 -0.23 -22.10
CA THR A 617 -22.89 -0.21 -22.24
C THR A 617 -23.56 -0.58 -20.92
N PRO A 618 -24.83 -0.21 -20.70
CA PRO A 618 -25.55 -0.65 -19.50
C PRO A 618 -25.52 -2.17 -19.27
N GLN A 619 -25.64 -2.97 -20.33
CA GLN A 619 -25.63 -4.42 -20.25
C GLN A 619 -24.26 -4.96 -19.82
N GLU A 620 -23.17 -4.32 -20.27
CA GLU A 620 -21.82 -4.68 -19.83
C GLU A 620 -21.62 -4.36 -18.33
N GLU A 621 -22.13 -3.23 -17.84
CA GLU A 621 -22.11 -2.88 -16.39
C GLU A 621 -22.83 -3.94 -15.54
N TYR A 622 -24.01 -4.38 -15.97
CA TYR A 622 -24.74 -5.49 -15.34
C TYR A 622 -23.89 -6.76 -15.37
N ALA A 623 -23.40 -7.15 -16.54
CA ALA A 623 -22.67 -8.40 -16.71
C ALA A 623 -21.39 -8.44 -15.85
N MET A 624 -20.58 -7.38 -15.83
CA MET A 624 -19.39 -7.32 -14.98
C MET A 624 -19.74 -7.46 -13.51
N THR A 625 -20.74 -6.70 -13.03
CA THR A 625 -21.17 -6.76 -11.62
C THR A 625 -21.63 -8.15 -11.22
N TYR A 626 -22.52 -8.76 -12.01
CA TYR A 626 -23.10 -10.05 -11.66
C TYR A 626 -22.14 -11.22 -11.90
N LEU A 627 -21.18 -11.13 -12.83
CA LEU A 627 -20.07 -12.09 -12.93
C LEU A 627 -19.24 -12.10 -11.65
N ALA A 628 -18.88 -10.93 -11.11
CA ALA A 628 -18.18 -10.85 -9.83
C ALA A 628 -18.99 -11.47 -8.68
N VAL A 629 -20.26 -11.08 -8.55
CA VAL A 629 -21.13 -11.54 -7.46
C VAL A 629 -21.37 -13.05 -7.51
N THR A 630 -21.64 -13.60 -8.69
CA THR A 630 -21.93 -15.04 -8.86
C THR A 630 -20.69 -15.92 -8.67
N HIS A 631 -19.48 -15.38 -8.91
CA HIS A 631 -18.20 -16.04 -8.63
C HIS A 631 -17.70 -15.80 -7.21
N GLY A 632 -18.53 -15.24 -6.33
CA GLY A 632 -18.29 -15.22 -4.89
C GLY A 632 -17.70 -13.93 -4.33
N ALA A 633 -17.71 -12.82 -5.08
CA ALA A 633 -17.33 -11.51 -4.53
C ALA A 633 -18.20 -11.15 -3.31
N ASN A 634 -17.55 -10.64 -2.26
CA ASN A 634 -18.13 -10.22 -0.98
C ASN A 634 -18.33 -8.70 -0.88
N GLY A 635 -17.97 -7.96 -1.94
CA GLY A 635 -18.17 -6.53 -2.09
C GLY A 635 -17.84 -6.08 -3.52
N ILE A 636 -18.49 -5.02 -3.98
CA ILE A 636 -18.31 -4.46 -5.33
C ILE A 636 -18.01 -2.96 -5.24
N ILE A 637 -16.87 -2.56 -5.80
CA ILE A 637 -16.45 -1.16 -5.91
C ILE A 637 -16.36 -0.78 -7.40
N TYR A 638 -16.72 0.45 -7.73
CA TYR A 638 -16.73 0.93 -9.10
C TYR A 638 -15.71 2.04 -9.33
N TRP A 639 -15.02 1.97 -10.48
CA TRP A 639 -14.19 3.03 -11.02
C TRP A 639 -14.71 3.41 -12.43
N ASN A 640 -15.31 4.56 -12.71
CA ASN A 640 -14.99 5.86 -12.13
C ASN A 640 -16.26 6.69 -11.93
N PHE A 641 -16.50 7.13 -10.70
CA PHE A 641 -17.66 7.95 -10.33
C PHE A 641 -17.87 9.15 -11.26
N ASN A 642 -16.82 9.89 -11.60
CA ASN A 642 -16.94 11.07 -12.46
C ASN A 642 -17.33 10.72 -13.91
N SER A 643 -16.89 9.57 -14.42
CA SER A 643 -17.27 9.11 -15.76
C SER A 643 -18.73 8.67 -15.77
N ALA A 644 -19.12 7.83 -14.81
CA ALA A 644 -20.50 7.40 -14.64
C ALA A 644 -21.43 8.61 -14.46
N ARG A 645 -21.07 9.56 -13.59
CA ARG A 645 -21.95 10.64 -13.18
C ARG A 645 -22.20 11.69 -14.27
N ARG A 646 -21.24 11.88 -15.19
CA ARG A 646 -21.39 12.72 -16.38
C ARG A 646 -22.22 12.08 -17.49
N ASN A 647 -22.48 10.78 -17.41
CA ASN A 647 -23.30 10.05 -18.38
C ASN A 647 -24.59 9.55 -17.72
N PRO A 648 -25.74 10.24 -17.91
CA PRO A 648 -27.00 9.87 -17.25
C PRO A 648 -27.43 8.42 -17.50
N LYS A 649 -27.16 7.86 -18.69
CA LYS A 649 -27.51 6.47 -19.03
C LYS A 649 -26.71 5.46 -18.19
N ILE A 650 -25.41 5.71 -18.01
CA ILE A 650 -24.56 4.87 -17.16
C ILE A 650 -24.91 5.09 -15.69
N TRP A 651 -25.00 6.34 -15.23
CA TRP A 651 -25.39 6.64 -13.84
C TRP A 651 -26.71 5.96 -13.44
N ASN A 652 -27.78 6.10 -14.24
CA ASN A 652 -29.06 5.46 -13.96
C ASN A 652 -28.98 3.92 -13.99
N THR A 653 -28.00 3.36 -14.71
CA THR A 653 -27.74 1.92 -14.69
C THR A 653 -27.05 1.51 -13.39
N MET A 654 -26.00 2.23 -12.98
CA MET A 654 -25.31 1.98 -11.71
C MET A 654 -26.24 2.12 -10.51
N VAL A 655 -27.15 3.11 -10.52
CA VAL A 655 -28.17 3.26 -9.47
C VAL A 655 -29.09 2.04 -9.42
N ARG A 656 -29.59 1.54 -10.56
CA ARG A 656 -30.43 0.33 -10.60
C ARG A 656 -29.71 -0.89 -10.06
N ILE A 657 -28.49 -1.14 -10.54
CA ILE A 657 -27.61 -2.22 -10.04
C ILE A 657 -27.43 -2.10 -8.53
N SER A 658 -27.14 -0.90 -8.01
CA SER A 658 -26.93 -0.71 -6.57
C SER A 658 -28.18 -1.05 -5.74
N LEU A 659 -29.38 -0.70 -6.22
CA LEU A 659 -30.65 -0.99 -5.55
C LEU A 659 -30.97 -2.48 -5.58
N GLU A 660 -30.67 -3.16 -6.69
CA GLU A 660 -30.79 -4.62 -6.79
C GLU A 660 -29.85 -5.33 -5.82
N LEU A 661 -28.56 -4.97 -5.81
CA LEU A 661 -27.58 -5.54 -4.88
C LEU A 661 -27.98 -5.29 -3.42
N LYS A 662 -28.48 -4.08 -3.09
CA LYS A 662 -29.00 -3.78 -1.75
C LYS A 662 -30.17 -4.69 -1.37
N ARG A 663 -31.08 -4.99 -2.30
CA ARG A 663 -32.18 -5.95 -2.09
C ARG A 663 -31.65 -7.38 -1.91
N LEU A 664 -30.58 -7.73 -2.60
CA LEU A 664 -29.95 -9.06 -2.52
C LEU A 664 -29.05 -9.24 -1.30
N THR A 665 -28.65 -8.17 -0.59
CA THR A 665 -27.75 -8.21 0.58
C THR A 665 -28.05 -9.34 1.57
N PRO A 666 -29.31 -9.63 1.98
CA PRO A 666 -29.59 -10.74 2.90
C PRO A 666 -29.16 -12.11 2.34
N ALA A 667 -29.35 -12.35 1.04
CA ALA A 667 -28.87 -13.57 0.39
C ALA A 667 -27.35 -13.54 0.20
N LEU A 668 -26.79 -12.36 -0.15
CA LEU A 668 -25.37 -12.19 -0.39
C LEU A 668 -24.49 -12.32 0.86
N THR A 669 -25.08 -12.13 2.04
CA THR A 669 -24.38 -12.20 3.33
C THR A 669 -24.83 -13.39 4.17
N SER A 670 -25.68 -14.26 3.63
CA SER A 670 -26.16 -15.45 4.34
C SER A 670 -25.03 -16.46 4.55
N PRO A 671 -24.86 -17.02 5.76
CA PRO A 671 -23.94 -18.13 6.01
C PRO A 671 -24.24 -19.38 5.17
N THR A 672 -25.49 -19.55 4.70
CA THR A 672 -25.92 -20.67 3.85
C THR A 672 -25.81 -20.37 2.35
N SER A 673 -25.32 -19.18 1.97
CA SER A 673 -24.99 -18.88 0.58
C SER A 673 -23.80 -19.76 0.18
N LYS A 674 -24.08 -20.99 -0.29
CA LYS A 674 -23.07 -21.83 -0.93
C LYS A 674 -22.62 -21.10 -2.20
N ARG A 675 -21.39 -20.62 -2.18
CA ARG A 675 -20.70 -19.93 -3.30
C ARG A 675 -19.47 -20.73 -3.73
N ASP A 676 -19.46 -22.02 -3.40
CA ASP A 676 -18.37 -22.96 -3.60
C ASP A 676 -18.53 -23.72 -4.92
#